data_AF-L7JQ85-F1
#
_entry.id   AF-L7JQ85-F1
#
_cell.length_a   1.000
_cell.length_b   1.000
_cell.length_c   1.000
_cell.angle_alpha   90.00
_cell.angle_beta   90.00
_cell.angle_gamma   90.00
#
_symmetry.space_group_name_H-M   'P 1'
#
loop_
_entity.id
_entity.type
_entity.pdbx_description
1 polymer ?
#
loop_
_entity_poly.entity_id
_entity_poly.type
_entity_poly.pdbx_seq_one_letter_code
_entity_poly.pdbx_strand_id
1 'polypeptide(L)'
;MQRSDSHQAGGGVSGDATSLPTLNPVLSRYVDAVFKSHTDRNTGKWPKDQIATFLRVVQGEDGAEPQSALLKQSDLDLEGFVSYMLSPESSIIGPAKDQDLSWPLASYFISSSHNTYLTGNQLYSLSSTEAYTNVLRRGCRCIEVDVWDGDASDAEVSSVSSDDDDPDKYAKRKERVGQIKDKIPKSLTSRFRESSLAKRLGQFVDSKTEPKQPPISTSNSQGSGGPSPSALTRGADEDSTNDQNLSALQKTQTHEAPVIEPKVYHGYTLTKEVSFRDVCYAIRDDAFTASDLPLIVSLEVHCGPEQQLCMVDIMEEAFQGYLVPKPAEDAAVLPSPEALRNKILIKVKYAPPVDAPEVAGTSPSSVEDVHSNAVLAATDSAKSAPMSSTSETLSPSTTSPNLDTPKKKKKSKIIQRLSDMGIFTRGVSFKSLSQPEAVMPTHIFSVSEKAVLDLHEKYGQELFDHNRHYLMRTYPSGMRIGSSNLDPVVFWRKGIQVVALNWQNWDEGMMLNEGMFAGTRGYLLKPEGYRGNKSAATPTSTSGQTQATAVRHRTLDLAVEVFAAQNIPLPPGDEKVKSFRPYIKCEIHVEEPGERHGGADAVPHNGREKEGEFKARTKTIKGTVDPDYGGEILRFSAIDGVVEELSFLRFTVRDDELGRDDLAAWACVRLDRLRAGYRIIRLLDGKGMESDGLVLVKISKSIYDC
;
A
#
# COMPACT_ATOMS: atom_id res chain seq x y z
N MET A 1 -30.95 -6.53 -0.74
CA MET A 1 -30.17 -7.11 0.37
C MET A 1 -28.70 -7.00 0.01
N GLN A 2 -28.03 -5.95 0.49
CA GLN A 2 -26.57 -5.84 0.39
C GLN A 2 -25.96 -7.00 1.18
N ARG A 3 -25.04 -7.77 0.56
CA ARG A 3 -24.14 -8.65 1.33
C ARG A 3 -23.41 -7.74 2.32
N SER A 4 -23.32 -8.14 3.59
CA SER A 4 -22.38 -7.49 4.50
C SER A 4 -20.99 -7.68 3.89
N ASP A 5 -20.36 -6.60 3.44
CA ASP A 5 -19.00 -6.65 2.93
C ASP A 5 -18.10 -7.14 4.07
N SER A 6 -17.57 -8.36 3.94
CA SER A 6 -16.66 -8.94 4.94
C SER A 6 -15.39 -8.12 4.99
N HIS A 7 -14.87 -7.87 6.20
CA HIS A 7 -13.66 -7.07 6.37
C HIS A 7 -12.46 -7.75 5.67
N GLN A 8 -11.67 -6.92 4.99
CA GLN A 8 -10.40 -7.30 4.41
C GLN A 8 -9.32 -6.48 5.10
N ALA A 9 -8.27 -7.14 5.57
CA ALA A 9 -7.10 -6.48 6.14
C ALA A 9 -6.49 -5.48 5.16
N GLY A 10 -5.70 -4.53 5.65
CA GLY A 10 -5.03 -3.56 4.82
C GLY A 10 -4.18 -2.65 5.66
N GLY A 11 -4.80 -1.72 6.39
CA GLY A 11 -4.02 -0.87 7.28
C GLY A 11 -4.74 0.35 7.82
N GLY A 12 -5.90 0.17 8.45
CA GLY A 12 -6.53 1.28 9.19
C GLY A 12 -7.84 0.92 9.88
N VAL A 13 -8.58 -0.05 9.32
CA VAL A 13 -9.81 -0.61 9.89
C VAL A 13 -9.50 -1.97 10.50
N SER A 14 -9.94 -2.21 11.73
CA SER A 14 -9.98 -3.55 12.31
C SER A 14 -11.31 -4.22 11.98
N GLY A 15 -11.28 -5.53 11.73
CA GLY A 15 -12.49 -6.31 11.55
C GLY A 15 -13.31 -6.39 12.85
N ASP A 16 -14.63 -6.33 12.72
CA ASP A 16 -15.56 -6.64 13.79
C ASP A 16 -15.85 -8.15 13.73
N ALA A 17 -15.62 -8.88 14.82
CA ALA A 17 -15.94 -10.31 14.88
C ALA A 17 -17.45 -10.50 14.68
N THR A 18 -17.86 -10.77 13.44
CA THR A 18 -19.28 -10.78 13.00
C THR A 18 -20.06 -11.98 13.53
N SER A 19 -19.38 -13.03 14.01
CA SER A 19 -19.99 -14.11 14.79
C SER A 19 -18.99 -14.74 15.78
N LEU A 20 -19.49 -15.20 16.93
CA LEU A 20 -18.71 -16.01 17.87
C LEU A 20 -18.77 -17.47 17.38
N PRO A 21 -17.67 -18.04 16.85
CA PRO A 21 -17.70 -19.41 16.34
C PRO A 21 -17.80 -20.41 17.50
N THR A 22 -18.51 -21.51 17.29
CA THR A 22 -18.52 -22.62 18.24
C THR A 22 -17.14 -23.30 18.26
N LEU A 23 -16.66 -23.64 19.45
CA LEU A 23 -15.41 -24.40 19.59
C LEU A 23 -15.62 -25.85 19.16
N ASN A 24 -14.72 -26.38 18.35
CA ASN A 24 -14.66 -27.80 18.03
C ASN A 24 -14.29 -28.62 19.29
N PRO A 25 -14.43 -29.96 19.28
CA PRO A 25 -14.12 -30.79 20.44
C PRO A 25 -12.67 -30.68 20.94
N VAL A 26 -11.71 -30.43 20.05
CA VAL A 26 -10.28 -30.33 20.40
C VAL A 26 -10.01 -29.07 21.20
N LEU A 27 -10.43 -27.90 20.69
CA LEU A 27 -10.29 -26.64 21.40
C LEU A 27 -11.14 -26.60 22.67
N SER A 28 -12.37 -27.13 22.62
CA SER A 28 -13.24 -27.22 23.80
C SER A 28 -12.57 -27.97 24.94
N ARG A 29 -11.86 -29.07 24.65
CA ARG A 29 -11.11 -29.84 25.67
C ARG A 29 -10.03 -28.99 26.35
N TYR A 30 -9.27 -28.19 25.61
CA TYR A 30 -8.24 -27.33 26.18
C TYR A 30 -8.84 -26.17 26.99
N VAL A 31 -9.87 -25.52 26.46
CA VAL A 31 -10.56 -24.42 27.16
C VAL A 31 -11.21 -24.93 28.46
N ASP A 32 -11.85 -26.10 28.43
CA ASP A 32 -12.40 -26.76 29.61
C ASP A 32 -11.32 -27.15 30.62
N ALA A 33 -10.16 -27.64 30.17
CA ALA A 33 -9.04 -27.93 31.06
C ALA A 33 -8.51 -26.66 31.76
N VAL A 34 -8.40 -25.54 31.04
CA VAL A 34 -8.04 -24.24 31.63
C VAL A 34 -9.09 -23.80 32.64
N PHE A 35 -10.38 -23.92 32.30
CA PHE A 35 -11.48 -23.61 33.21
C PHE A 35 -11.36 -24.42 34.51
N LYS A 36 -11.35 -25.74 34.40
CA LYS A 36 -11.29 -26.69 35.53
C LYS A 36 -10.08 -26.48 36.43
N SER A 37 -8.94 -26.03 35.88
CA SER A 37 -7.73 -25.79 36.68
C SER A 37 -7.86 -24.63 37.68
N HIS A 38 -8.86 -23.77 37.51
CA HIS A 38 -9.14 -22.64 38.41
C HIS A 38 -10.52 -22.75 39.07
N THR A 39 -11.22 -23.88 38.91
CA THR A 39 -12.59 -24.05 39.42
C THR A 39 -12.62 -24.41 40.90
N ASP A 40 -13.51 -23.75 41.66
CA ASP A 40 -13.81 -24.16 43.02
C ASP A 40 -14.54 -25.52 43.03
N ARG A 41 -14.01 -26.48 43.78
CA ARG A 41 -14.48 -27.88 43.75
C ARG A 41 -15.89 -28.06 44.32
N ASN A 42 -16.38 -27.14 45.13
CA ASN A 42 -17.69 -27.25 45.76
C ASN A 42 -18.80 -26.67 44.87
N THR A 43 -18.50 -25.56 44.21
CA THR A 43 -19.47 -24.82 43.39
C THR A 43 -19.42 -25.19 41.91
N GLY A 44 -18.29 -25.71 41.42
CA GLY A 44 -18.07 -25.96 40.00
C GLY A 44 -17.89 -24.67 39.17
N LYS A 45 -17.69 -23.52 39.82
CA LYS A 45 -17.53 -22.21 39.20
C LYS A 45 -16.27 -21.49 39.68
N TRP A 46 -15.92 -20.38 39.04
CA TRP A 46 -14.88 -19.47 39.53
C TRP A 46 -15.54 -18.38 40.36
N PRO A 47 -15.18 -18.19 41.64
CA PRO A 47 -15.61 -17.01 42.39
C PRO A 47 -14.91 -15.74 41.89
N LYS A 48 -15.46 -14.56 42.21
CA LYS A 48 -14.97 -13.26 41.73
C LYS A 48 -13.47 -13.00 41.97
N ASP A 49 -12.95 -13.40 43.11
CA ASP A 49 -11.52 -13.30 43.47
C ASP A 49 -10.64 -14.19 42.59
N GLN A 50 -11.13 -15.36 42.20
CA GLN A 50 -10.46 -16.25 41.27
C GLN A 50 -10.47 -15.71 39.84
N ILE A 51 -11.58 -15.08 39.40
CA ILE A 51 -11.64 -14.37 38.11
C ILE A 51 -10.57 -13.27 38.08
N ALA A 52 -10.51 -12.43 39.12
CA ALA A 52 -9.52 -11.36 39.22
C ALA A 52 -8.08 -11.90 39.23
N THR A 53 -7.85 -13.01 39.94
CA THR A 53 -6.54 -13.67 39.98
C THR A 53 -6.13 -14.22 38.61
N PHE A 54 -7.06 -14.87 37.90
CA PHE A 54 -6.80 -15.37 36.54
C PHE A 54 -6.43 -14.23 35.59
N LEU A 55 -7.20 -13.14 35.57
CA LEU A 55 -6.93 -12.00 34.69
C LEU A 55 -5.57 -11.38 35.00
N ARG A 56 -5.27 -11.12 36.27
CA ARG A 56 -3.99 -10.52 36.67
C ARG A 56 -2.79 -11.43 36.43
N VAL A 57 -2.85 -12.67 36.93
CA VAL A 57 -1.68 -13.56 37.02
C VAL A 57 -1.50 -14.42 35.77
N VAL A 58 -2.59 -14.91 35.17
CA VAL A 58 -2.53 -15.79 34.00
C VAL A 58 -2.61 -14.99 32.71
N GLN A 59 -3.50 -14.00 32.63
CA GLN A 59 -3.66 -13.16 31.44
C GLN A 59 -2.70 -11.97 31.41
N GLY A 60 -2.03 -11.66 32.52
CA GLY A 60 -1.10 -10.53 32.63
C GLY A 60 -1.80 -9.17 32.56
N GLU A 61 -3.07 -9.10 32.98
CA GLU A 61 -3.92 -7.90 32.89
C GLU A 61 -3.92 -7.12 34.21
N ASP A 62 -2.73 -6.80 34.72
CA ASP A 62 -2.60 -5.95 35.91
C ASP A 62 -2.73 -4.47 35.50
N GLY A 63 -3.80 -3.80 35.95
CA GLY A 63 -4.06 -2.40 35.63
C GLY A 63 -4.38 -2.10 34.15
N ALA A 64 -4.78 -3.10 33.36
CA ALA A 64 -5.15 -2.94 31.96
C ALA A 64 -6.49 -2.20 31.80
N GLU A 65 -6.53 -1.17 30.96
CA GLU A 65 -7.75 -0.45 30.57
C GLU A 65 -8.10 -0.72 29.10
N PRO A 66 -9.38 -0.97 28.76
CA PRO A 66 -10.52 -1.09 29.69
C PRO A 66 -10.48 -2.38 30.52
N GLN A 67 -10.95 -2.31 31.77
CA GLN A 67 -11.11 -3.51 32.61
C GLN A 67 -12.04 -4.54 31.96
N SER A 68 -11.65 -5.81 32.02
CA SER A 68 -12.45 -6.92 31.50
C SER A 68 -13.87 -6.95 32.07
N ALA A 69 -14.87 -7.21 31.22
CA ALA A 69 -16.25 -7.33 31.64
C ALA A 69 -16.47 -8.48 32.64
N LEU A 70 -15.57 -9.48 32.66
CA LEU A 70 -15.61 -10.59 33.61
C LEU A 70 -15.53 -10.13 35.08
N LEU A 71 -14.83 -9.03 35.37
CA LEU A 71 -14.70 -8.51 36.75
C LEU A 71 -16.03 -7.99 37.32
N LYS A 72 -17.04 -7.76 36.47
CA LYS A 72 -18.39 -7.34 36.86
C LYS A 72 -19.23 -8.53 37.34
N GLN A 73 -18.84 -9.76 37.03
CA GLN A 73 -19.57 -10.97 37.41
C GLN A 73 -19.25 -11.38 38.85
N SER A 74 -20.22 -12.00 39.53
CA SER A 74 -20.05 -12.57 40.88
C SER A 74 -19.30 -13.90 40.86
N ASP A 75 -19.53 -14.66 39.80
CA ASP A 75 -19.04 -16.00 39.54
C ASP A 75 -18.97 -16.21 38.02
N LEU A 76 -18.17 -17.18 37.59
CA LEU A 76 -18.03 -17.54 36.18
C LEU A 76 -18.14 -19.06 36.03
N ASP A 77 -19.04 -19.50 35.15
CA ASP A 77 -19.16 -20.89 34.73
C ASP A 77 -18.41 -21.15 33.40
N LEU A 78 -18.43 -22.40 32.94
CA LEU A 78 -17.72 -22.80 31.73
C LEU A 78 -18.25 -22.08 30.49
N GLU A 79 -19.57 -21.87 30.39
CA GLU A 79 -20.19 -21.20 29.24
C GLU A 79 -19.74 -19.73 29.17
N GLY A 80 -19.77 -19.03 30.29
CA GLY A 80 -19.25 -17.67 30.41
C GLY A 80 -17.76 -17.59 30.08
N PHE A 81 -16.96 -18.57 30.52
CA PHE A 81 -15.53 -18.60 30.21
C PHE A 81 -15.26 -18.85 28.72
N VAL A 82 -16.01 -19.76 28.08
CA VAL A 82 -15.94 -19.98 26.62
C VAL A 82 -16.32 -18.71 25.87
N SER A 83 -17.39 -18.03 26.29
CA SER A 83 -17.81 -16.76 25.69
C SER A 83 -16.73 -15.68 25.82
N TYR A 84 -16.08 -15.58 26.99
CA TYR A 84 -14.92 -14.70 27.16
C TYR A 84 -13.77 -15.09 26.22
N MET A 85 -13.39 -16.36 26.16
CA MET A 85 -12.27 -16.82 25.33
C MET A 85 -12.49 -16.53 23.84
N LEU A 86 -13.75 -16.56 23.37
CA LEU A 86 -14.13 -16.23 22.01
C LEU A 86 -14.36 -14.72 21.80
N SER A 87 -14.53 -13.93 22.85
CA SER A 87 -14.74 -12.49 22.74
C SER A 87 -13.46 -11.74 22.30
N PRO A 88 -13.58 -10.49 21.81
CA PRO A 88 -12.43 -9.62 21.57
C PRO A 88 -11.53 -9.44 22.80
N GLU A 89 -12.06 -9.58 24.03
CA GLU A 89 -11.28 -9.47 25.27
C GLU A 89 -10.22 -10.57 25.42
N SER A 90 -10.32 -11.69 24.70
CA SER A 90 -9.33 -12.78 24.69
C SER A 90 -8.47 -12.80 23.42
N SER A 91 -8.64 -11.82 22.52
CA SER A 91 -7.78 -11.66 21.35
C SER A 91 -6.31 -11.52 21.76
N ILE A 92 -5.43 -12.19 20.99
CA ILE A 92 -3.98 -12.00 21.10
C ILE A 92 -3.55 -10.55 20.82
N ILE A 93 -4.33 -9.86 19.98
CA ILE A 93 -4.11 -8.47 19.60
C ILE A 93 -4.88 -7.58 20.58
N GLY A 94 -4.16 -6.82 21.38
CA GLY A 94 -4.75 -5.80 22.24
C GLY A 94 -5.39 -4.65 21.45
N PRO A 95 -6.33 -3.93 22.06
CA PRO A 95 -6.99 -2.79 21.43
C PRO A 95 -5.95 -1.76 20.98
N ALA A 96 -6.21 -1.09 19.86
CA ALA A 96 -5.39 0.02 19.44
C ALA A 96 -5.51 1.15 20.47
N LYS A 97 -4.40 1.76 20.85
CA LYS A 97 -4.40 2.95 21.71
C LYS A 97 -4.95 4.15 20.92
N ASP A 98 -5.67 5.03 21.60
CA ASP A 98 -6.03 6.32 21.03
C ASP A 98 -4.76 7.09 20.65
N GLN A 99 -4.78 7.69 19.47
CA GLN A 99 -3.66 8.46 18.95
C GLN A 99 -3.83 9.92 19.35
N ASP A 100 -2.78 10.54 19.91
CA ASP A 100 -2.73 12.01 20.01
C ASP A 100 -2.58 12.55 18.58
N LEU A 101 -3.68 13.07 18.01
CA LEU A 101 -3.76 13.57 16.65
C LEU A 101 -3.38 15.06 16.51
N SER A 102 -2.86 15.67 17.58
CA SER A 102 -2.49 17.09 17.63
C SER A 102 -1.01 17.36 17.27
N TRP A 103 -0.20 16.33 16.99
CA TRP A 103 1.16 16.51 16.51
C TRP A 103 1.19 16.88 15.02
N PRO A 104 2.27 17.50 14.52
CA PRO A 104 2.45 17.75 13.09
C PRO A 104 2.41 16.45 12.26
N LEU A 105 1.93 16.54 11.01
CA LEU A 105 1.78 15.40 10.11
C LEU A 105 3.05 14.53 9.96
N ALA A 106 4.25 15.13 9.99
CA ALA A 106 5.52 14.41 9.94
C ALA A 106 5.79 13.48 11.14
N SER A 107 5.03 13.61 12.22
CA SER A 107 5.14 12.80 13.45
C SER A 107 4.36 11.49 13.40
N TYR A 108 3.73 11.16 12.27
CA TYR A 108 2.94 9.94 12.11
C TYR A 108 3.53 9.05 11.02
N PHE A 109 3.41 7.74 11.19
CA PHE A 109 3.40 6.80 10.08
C PHE A 109 2.03 6.81 9.42
N ILE A 110 2.00 6.71 8.09
CA ILE A 110 0.80 6.89 7.28
C ILE A 110 0.62 5.66 6.40
N SER A 111 -0.53 5.01 6.50
CA SER A 111 -0.91 3.85 5.69
C SER A 111 -0.98 4.24 4.21
N SER A 112 -0.15 3.64 3.37
CA SER A 112 0.16 4.17 2.03
C SER A 112 0.14 3.10 0.94
N SER A 113 -0.44 3.44 -0.22
CA SER A 113 -0.54 2.59 -1.40
C SER A 113 0.32 3.15 -2.54
N HIS A 114 0.95 2.25 -3.28
CA HIS A 114 1.73 2.48 -4.49
C HIS A 114 0.95 1.99 -5.71
N ASN A 115 0.93 2.78 -6.79
CA ASN A 115 0.20 2.50 -8.03
C ASN A 115 -1.22 1.98 -7.76
N THR A 116 -1.98 2.73 -6.95
CA THR A 116 -3.27 2.31 -6.37
C THR A 116 -4.30 1.87 -7.40
N TYR A 117 -4.23 2.41 -8.62
CA TYR A 117 -5.11 2.05 -9.72
C TYR A 117 -4.95 0.60 -10.20
N LEU A 118 -3.82 -0.07 -9.94
CA LEU A 118 -3.55 -1.41 -10.44
C LEU A 118 -4.30 -2.50 -9.67
N THR A 119 -4.91 -3.43 -10.42
CA THR A 119 -5.60 -4.61 -9.87
C THR A 119 -4.71 -5.86 -9.77
N GLY A 120 -3.47 -5.80 -10.26
CA GLY A 120 -2.54 -6.92 -10.26
C GLY A 120 -1.09 -6.50 -10.51
N ASN A 121 -0.39 -7.21 -11.39
CA ASN A 121 1.02 -6.93 -11.71
C ASN A 121 1.25 -5.58 -12.41
N GLN A 122 2.51 -5.11 -12.42
CA GLN A 122 2.88 -3.80 -12.95
C GLN A 122 2.85 -3.70 -14.50
N LEU A 123 2.71 -4.78 -15.28
CA LEU A 123 2.90 -4.72 -16.75
C LEU A 123 1.64 -4.90 -17.60
N TYR A 124 0.66 -5.65 -17.10
CA TYR A 124 -0.50 -6.02 -17.90
C TYR A 124 -1.78 -6.16 -17.09
N SER A 125 -1.76 -5.83 -15.79
CA SER A 125 -3.01 -5.80 -15.02
C SER A 125 -3.91 -4.64 -15.43
N LEU A 126 -5.16 -4.65 -14.99
CA LEU A 126 -6.12 -3.60 -15.34
C LEU A 126 -6.00 -2.44 -14.35
N SER A 127 -6.24 -1.21 -14.83
CA SER A 127 -6.53 -0.09 -13.94
C SER A 127 -8.01 -0.08 -13.61
N SER A 128 -8.38 0.22 -12.36
CA SER A 128 -9.78 0.28 -11.93
C SER A 128 -10.01 1.35 -10.87
N THR A 129 -11.17 2.01 -10.92
CA THR A 129 -11.66 2.89 -9.84
C THR A 129 -11.94 2.11 -8.57
N GLU A 130 -12.37 0.85 -8.68
CA GLU A 130 -12.63 -0.05 -7.55
C GLU A 130 -11.37 -0.30 -6.70
N ALA A 131 -10.17 -0.20 -7.30
CA ALA A 131 -8.93 -0.36 -6.56
C ALA A 131 -8.74 0.77 -5.54
N TYR A 132 -9.14 2.01 -5.88
CA TYR A 132 -9.17 3.14 -4.95
C TYR A 132 -10.21 2.94 -3.85
N THR A 133 -11.44 2.60 -4.22
CA THR A 133 -12.51 2.28 -3.27
C THR A 133 -12.08 1.18 -2.28
N ASN A 134 -11.47 0.11 -2.78
CA ASN A 134 -10.99 -1.00 -1.95
C ASN A 134 -9.96 -0.54 -0.92
N VAL A 135 -8.88 0.13 -1.33
CA VAL A 135 -7.83 0.54 -0.38
C VAL A 135 -8.33 1.60 0.62
N LEU A 136 -9.22 2.51 0.20
CA LEU A 136 -9.77 3.55 1.06
C LEU A 136 -10.68 2.96 2.15
N ARG A 137 -11.57 2.02 1.79
CA ARG A 137 -12.42 1.28 2.74
C ARG A 137 -11.62 0.42 3.73
N ARG A 138 -10.41 0.00 3.34
CA ARG A 138 -9.46 -0.73 4.20
C ARG A 138 -8.59 0.20 5.06
N GLY A 139 -8.77 1.52 4.96
CA GLY A 139 -8.13 2.53 5.81
C GLY A 139 -6.83 3.13 5.29
N CYS A 140 -6.48 2.94 4.00
CA CYS A 140 -5.33 3.60 3.37
C CYS A 140 -5.50 5.13 3.35
N ARG A 141 -4.45 5.90 3.66
CA ARG A 141 -4.47 7.38 3.82
C ARG A 141 -3.51 8.12 2.89
N CYS A 142 -2.72 7.43 2.09
CA CYS A 142 -1.99 8.00 0.96
C CYS A 142 -2.14 7.09 -0.26
N ILE A 143 -2.72 7.62 -1.34
CA ILE A 143 -2.96 6.90 -2.60
C ILE A 143 -2.20 7.55 -3.75
N GLU A 144 -1.96 6.80 -4.81
CA GLU A 144 -1.22 7.25 -5.98
C GLU A 144 -2.08 7.20 -7.25
N VAL A 145 -2.02 8.28 -8.04
CA VAL A 145 -2.72 8.44 -9.31
C VAL A 145 -1.71 8.81 -10.39
N ASP A 146 -1.53 7.94 -11.37
CA ASP A 146 -0.64 8.13 -12.52
C ASP A 146 -1.45 8.62 -13.72
N VAL A 147 -1.33 9.93 -14.03
CA VAL A 147 -2.24 10.66 -14.94
C VAL A 147 -1.56 11.00 -16.26
N TRP A 148 -2.25 10.71 -17.36
CA TRP A 148 -1.79 10.84 -18.74
C TRP A 148 -2.82 11.60 -19.59
N ASP A 149 -2.37 12.19 -20.71
CA ASP A 149 -3.26 12.84 -21.67
C ASP A 149 -4.30 11.87 -22.25
N GLY A 150 -5.55 12.31 -22.36
CA GLY A 150 -6.57 11.58 -23.11
C GLY A 150 -6.45 11.76 -24.63
N ASP A 151 -7.21 10.96 -25.38
CA ASP A 151 -7.29 11.03 -26.85
C ASP A 151 -8.73 11.07 -27.37
N ALA A 152 -8.92 11.65 -28.55
CA ALA A 152 -10.21 11.93 -29.17
C ALA A 152 -11.00 10.69 -29.62
N SER A 153 -10.37 9.50 -29.61
CA SER A 153 -11.03 8.24 -30.00
C SER A 153 -12.17 7.84 -29.08
N ASP A 154 -12.31 8.50 -27.92
CA ASP A 154 -13.28 8.16 -26.88
C ASP A 154 -14.42 9.17 -26.71
N ALA A 155 -14.50 10.21 -27.56
CA ALA A 155 -15.64 11.11 -27.55
C ALA A 155 -16.97 10.45 -27.98
N GLU A 156 -16.92 9.24 -28.53
CA GLU A 156 -18.08 8.49 -29.04
C GLU A 156 -18.53 7.33 -28.11
N VAL A 157 -17.85 7.07 -26.98
CA VAL A 157 -18.15 5.86 -26.16
C VAL A 157 -19.31 6.03 -25.17
N SER A 158 -20.11 7.10 -25.27
CA SER A 158 -21.41 7.15 -24.57
C SER A 158 -22.49 6.26 -25.21
N SER A 159 -22.17 5.50 -26.27
CA SER A 159 -23.03 4.44 -26.78
C SER A 159 -22.27 3.12 -26.93
N VAL A 160 -22.75 2.10 -26.23
CA VAL A 160 -22.24 0.73 -26.25
C VAL A 160 -22.43 0.13 -27.65
N SER A 161 -21.36 0.01 -28.44
CA SER A 161 -21.25 -0.97 -29.52
C SER A 161 -19.81 -1.44 -29.64
N SER A 162 -19.60 -2.76 -29.57
CA SER A 162 -18.30 -3.37 -29.76
C SER A 162 -18.07 -3.61 -31.25
N ASP A 163 -17.26 -2.76 -31.89
CA ASP A 163 -16.60 -3.13 -33.15
C ASP A 163 -15.11 -2.84 -33.01
N ASP A 164 -14.33 -3.92 -32.89
CA ASP A 164 -12.87 -3.95 -32.69
C ASP A 164 -12.11 -3.90 -34.05
N ASP A 165 -12.78 -3.55 -35.15
CA ASP A 165 -12.24 -3.60 -36.53
C ASP A 165 -11.78 -2.23 -37.07
N ASP A 166 -11.20 -1.37 -36.22
CA ASP A 166 -10.58 -0.11 -36.66
C ASP A 166 -9.06 -0.28 -36.91
N PRO A 167 -8.58 -0.18 -38.17
CA PRO A 167 -7.17 -0.33 -38.51
C PRO A 167 -6.25 0.75 -37.88
N ASP A 168 -6.77 1.93 -37.53
CA ASP A 168 -5.99 2.98 -36.86
C ASP A 168 -5.76 2.66 -35.36
N LYS A 169 -6.75 2.01 -34.71
CA LYS A 169 -6.58 1.47 -33.34
C LYS A 169 -5.55 0.35 -33.31
N TYR A 170 -5.52 -0.51 -34.33
CA TYR A 170 -4.52 -1.57 -34.47
C TYR A 170 -3.10 -1.02 -34.64
N ALA A 171 -2.92 -0.01 -35.49
CA ALA A 171 -1.62 0.62 -35.74
C ALA A 171 -1.05 1.29 -34.48
N LYS A 172 -1.87 2.07 -33.75
CA LYS A 172 -1.45 2.73 -32.49
C LYS A 172 -1.11 1.72 -31.40
N ARG A 173 -1.85 0.61 -31.30
CA ARG A 173 -1.55 -0.47 -30.33
C ARG A 173 -0.22 -1.16 -30.65
N LYS A 174 0.08 -1.39 -31.93
CA LYS A 174 1.37 -1.94 -32.40
C LYS A 174 2.53 -0.98 -32.12
N GLU A 175 2.31 0.33 -32.28
CA GLU A 175 3.29 1.36 -31.96
C GLU A 175 3.58 1.43 -30.45
N ARG A 176 2.55 1.45 -29.59
CA ARG A 176 2.71 1.38 -28.13
C ARG A 176 3.51 0.13 -27.72
N VAL A 177 3.18 -1.04 -28.27
CA VAL A 177 3.93 -2.29 -28.01
C VAL A 177 5.37 -2.23 -28.50
N GLY A 178 5.64 -1.53 -29.61
CA GLY A 178 7.00 -1.27 -30.11
C GLY A 178 7.81 -0.40 -29.13
N GLN A 179 7.24 0.71 -28.67
CA GLN A 179 7.88 1.63 -27.72
C GLN A 179 8.20 0.96 -26.37
N ILE A 180 7.36 0.00 -25.94
CA ILE A 180 7.61 -0.83 -24.75
C ILE A 180 8.84 -1.71 -24.94
N LYS A 181 8.99 -2.35 -26.12
CA LYS A 181 10.15 -3.21 -26.40
C LYS A 181 11.47 -2.43 -26.42
N ASP A 182 11.44 -1.17 -26.85
CA ASP A 182 12.64 -0.34 -27.01
C ASP A 182 13.10 0.33 -25.70
N LYS A 183 12.20 0.52 -24.72
CA LYS A 183 12.50 1.19 -23.44
C LYS A 183 12.79 0.24 -22.27
N ILE A 184 12.68 -1.08 -22.45
CA ILE A 184 13.08 -2.05 -21.43
C ILE A 184 14.63 -2.09 -21.34
N PRO A 185 15.23 -1.87 -20.15
CA PRO A 185 16.67 -1.93 -19.96
C PRO A 185 17.29 -3.23 -20.48
N LYS A 186 18.37 -3.14 -21.27
CA LYS A 186 19.08 -4.31 -21.81
C LYS A 186 19.61 -5.29 -20.74
N SER A 187 19.70 -4.86 -19.48
CA SER A 187 20.05 -5.72 -18.33
C SER A 187 18.88 -6.57 -17.83
N LEU A 188 17.63 -6.19 -18.14
CA LEU A 188 16.42 -6.93 -17.81
C LEU A 188 16.03 -7.94 -18.90
N THR A 189 16.43 -7.72 -20.16
CA THR A 189 16.03 -8.60 -21.27
C THR A 189 16.57 -10.02 -21.19
N SER A 190 17.70 -10.27 -20.51
CA SER A 190 18.23 -11.63 -20.32
C SER A 190 17.46 -12.42 -19.24
N ARG A 191 17.17 -11.80 -18.08
CA ARG A 191 16.39 -12.44 -17.01
C ARG A 191 14.90 -12.53 -17.32
N PHE A 192 14.38 -11.56 -18.08
CA PHE A 192 12.95 -11.51 -18.39
C PHE A 192 12.57 -12.60 -19.39
N ARG A 193 13.36 -12.84 -20.45
CA ARG A 193 13.09 -13.82 -21.52
C ARG A 193 12.87 -15.26 -21.03
N GLU A 194 13.44 -15.64 -19.89
CA GLU A 194 13.33 -17.00 -19.33
C GLU A 194 12.19 -17.17 -18.32
N SER A 195 11.52 -16.08 -17.92
CA SER A 195 10.44 -16.13 -16.92
C SER A 195 9.09 -16.60 -17.52
N SER A 196 8.28 -17.30 -16.70
CA SER A 196 6.90 -17.67 -17.05
C SER A 196 6.02 -16.45 -17.36
N LEU A 197 6.35 -15.29 -16.78
CA LEU A 197 5.71 -14.01 -17.03
C LEU A 197 6.02 -13.45 -18.42
N ALA A 198 7.24 -13.59 -18.94
CA ALA A 198 7.56 -13.18 -20.31
C ALA A 198 6.91 -14.10 -21.36
N LYS A 199 6.77 -15.39 -21.06
CA LYS A 199 5.99 -16.32 -21.90
C LYS A 199 4.51 -15.96 -21.94
N ARG A 200 3.93 -15.59 -20.79
CA ARG A 200 2.53 -15.10 -20.69
C ARG A 200 2.35 -13.74 -21.36
N LEU A 201 3.30 -12.83 -21.23
CA LEU A 201 3.30 -11.54 -21.93
C LEU A 201 3.42 -11.75 -23.45
N GLY A 202 4.29 -12.65 -23.90
CA GLY A 202 4.38 -13.07 -25.29
C GLY A 202 3.06 -13.61 -25.80
N GLN A 203 2.48 -14.62 -25.13
CA GLN A 203 1.17 -15.19 -25.48
C GLN A 203 0.04 -14.17 -25.46
N PHE A 204 0.02 -13.23 -24.51
CA PHE A 204 -0.98 -12.18 -24.45
C PHE A 204 -0.81 -11.17 -25.59
N VAL A 205 0.42 -10.77 -25.90
CA VAL A 205 0.74 -9.91 -27.05
C VAL A 205 0.37 -10.62 -28.35
N ASP A 206 0.72 -11.89 -28.52
CA ASP A 206 0.41 -12.70 -29.70
C ASP A 206 -1.12 -12.84 -29.87
N SER A 207 -1.85 -13.15 -28.78
CA SER A 207 -3.32 -13.21 -28.79
C SER A 207 -4.03 -11.88 -29.09
N LYS A 208 -3.33 -10.75 -28.90
CA LYS A 208 -3.82 -9.40 -29.16
C LYS A 208 -3.27 -8.81 -30.47
N THR A 209 -2.36 -9.51 -31.16
CA THR A 209 -1.71 -9.05 -32.40
C THR A 209 -2.02 -9.95 -33.61
N GLU A 210 -2.54 -11.16 -33.41
CA GLU A 210 -3.08 -12.01 -34.49
C GLU A 210 -4.44 -11.51 -35.01
N PRO A 211 -4.64 -11.38 -36.33
CA PRO A 211 -5.94 -11.07 -36.91
C PRO A 211 -6.90 -12.25 -36.75
N LYS A 212 -8.09 -12.03 -36.18
CA LYS A 212 -9.16 -13.04 -36.19
C LYS A 212 -9.66 -13.24 -37.62
N GLN A 213 -9.49 -14.44 -38.17
CA GLN A 213 -10.12 -14.80 -39.44
C GLN A 213 -11.64 -14.98 -39.26
N PRO A 214 -12.46 -14.56 -40.25
CA PRO A 214 -13.90 -14.79 -40.20
C PRO A 214 -14.24 -16.28 -40.33
N PRO A 215 -15.34 -16.75 -39.72
CA PRO A 215 -15.68 -18.17 -39.71
C PRO A 215 -16.05 -18.66 -41.12
N ILE A 216 -15.43 -19.77 -41.52
CA ILE A 216 -15.75 -20.51 -42.75
C ILE A 216 -17.12 -21.16 -42.58
N SER A 217 -18.06 -20.79 -43.45
CA SER A 217 -19.38 -21.41 -43.58
C SER A 217 -19.27 -22.81 -44.19
N THR A 218 -19.65 -23.85 -43.45
CA THR A 218 -19.97 -25.17 -44.02
C THR A 218 -21.49 -25.32 -44.13
N SER A 219 -21.92 -25.52 -45.37
CA SER A 219 -23.28 -25.84 -45.78
C SER A 219 -23.72 -27.22 -45.28
N ASN A 220 -24.92 -27.32 -44.74
CA ASN A 220 -25.80 -28.46 -45.02
C ASN A 220 -27.27 -28.06 -44.89
N SER A 221 -27.97 -28.18 -46.01
CA SER A 221 -29.38 -27.90 -46.23
C SER A 221 -30.25 -29.12 -45.96
N GLN A 222 -31.42 -28.93 -45.34
CA GLN A 222 -32.66 -29.63 -45.68
C GLN A 222 -33.87 -28.73 -45.33
N GLY A 223 -34.81 -28.65 -46.27
CA GLY A 223 -35.98 -27.74 -46.29
C GLY A 223 -37.07 -28.09 -45.26
N SER A 224 -38.26 -27.50 -45.25
CA SER A 224 -39.05 -26.80 -46.27
C SER A 224 -40.34 -26.27 -45.63
N GLY A 225 -40.97 -25.20 -46.14
CA GLY A 225 -42.42 -25.04 -45.97
C GLY A 225 -43.03 -23.63 -46.05
N GLY A 226 -43.32 -23.17 -47.28
CA GLY A 226 -44.61 -22.53 -47.61
C GLY A 226 -44.69 -20.98 -47.69
N PRO A 227 -45.51 -20.42 -48.61
CA PRO A 227 -45.30 -19.08 -49.19
C PRO A 227 -46.37 -18.01 -48.87
N SER A 228 -46.07 -16.77 -49.30
CA SER A 228 -46.81 -15.49 -49.25
C SER A 228 -48.31 -15.51 -49.64
N PRO A 229 -49.00 -14.35 -49.46
CA PRO A 229 -49.23 -13.53 -50.65
C PRO A 229 -49.10 -12.00 -50.49
N SER A 230 -48.72 -11.40 -51.63
CA SER A 230 -48.69 -10.00 -52.08
C SER A 230 -50.10 -9.35 -52.07
N ALA A 231 -50.34 -8.07 -51.73
CA ALA A 231 -49.99 -6.76 -52.33
C ALA A 231 -51.10 -6.14 -53.24
N LEU A 232 -51.35 -4.83 -53.02
CA LEU A 232 -51.91 -3.79 -53.94
C LEU A 232 -53.45 -3.83 -54.18
N THR A 233 -54.25 -2.76 -54.35
CA THR A 233 -54.03 -1.30 -54.63
C THR A 233 -55.37 -0.52 -54.64
N ARG A 234 -55.27 0.83 -54.56
CA ARG A 234 -56.02 1.93 -55.24
C ARG A 234 -57.30 2.56 -54.63
N GLY A 235 -57.27 3.91 -54.58
CA GLY A 235 -58.42 4.80 -54.83
C GLY A 235 -58.31 6.23 -54.27
N ALA A 236 -58.01 7.20 -55.14
CA ALA A 236 -58.30 8.67 -55.22
C ALA A 236 -59.34 9.30 -54.26
N ASP A 237 -59.48 10.62 -54.01
CA ASP A 237 -58.84 11.93 -54.35
C ASP A 237 -59.59 13.02 -53.49
N GLU A 238 -59.05 14.27 -53.47
CA GLU A 238 -59.74 15.58 -53.18
C GLU A 238 -60.15 15.94 -51.72
N ASP A 239 -60.09 17.17 -51.20
CA ASP A 239 -59.54 18.49 -51.60
C ASP A 239 -59.60 19.46 -50.39
N SER A 240 -58.83 20.56 -50.46
CA SER A 240 -59.11 21.93 -49.98
C SER A 240 -58.65 22.46 -48.59
N THR A 241 -57.65 23.37 -48.67
CA THR A 241 -57.54 24.73 -48.03
C THR A 241 -57.25 24.83 -46.51
N ASN A 242 -56.48 25.79 -45.95
CA ASN A 242 -55.83 27.00 -46.43
C ASN A 242 -54.71 27.49 -45.46
N ASP A 243 -53.70 28.16 -46.02
CA ASP A 243 -52.94 29.35 -45.57
C ASP A 243 -52.16 29.48 -44.23
N GLN A 244 -50.83 29.58 -44.41
CA GLN A 244 -49.92 30.72 -44.15
C GLN A 244 -49.37 31.10 -42.75
N ASN A 245 -48.02 31.08 -42.73
CA ASN A 245 -47.04 32.02 -42.14
C ASN A 245 -46.96 32.24 -40.63
N LEU A 246 -45.83 31.86 -40.01
CA LEU A 246 -44.85 32.81 -39.45
C LEU A 246 -43.55 32.16 -38.91
N SER A 247 -42.45 32.65 -39.47
CA SER A 247 -41.12 32.92 -38.88
C SER A 247 -40.23 31.80 -38.31
N ALA A 248 -39.09 31.68 -38.98
CA ALA A 248 -37.84 31.07 -38.57
C ALA A 248 -37.35 31.45 -37.16
N LEU A 249 -36.93 30.44 -36.41
CA LEU A 249 -35.89 30.54 -35.38
C LEU A 249 -34.87 29.42 -35.63
N GLN A 250 -33.79 29.75 -36.34
CA GLN A 250 -32.58 28.93 -36.34
C GLN A 250 -32.01 28.96 -34.92
N LYS A 251 -32.19 27.86 -34.18
CA LYS A 251 -31.32 27.54 -33.05
C LYS A 251 -29.98 27.11 -33.63
N THR A 252 -28.99 27.98 -33.57
CA THR A 252 -27.58 27.60 -33.68
C THR A 252 -27.27 26.65 -32.54
N GLN A 253 -27.31 25.34 -32.80
CA GLN A 253 -26.64 24.35 -31.97
C GLN A 253 -25.13 24.55 -32.17
N THR A 254 -24.50 25.28 -31.26
CA THR A 254 -23.07 25.16 -31.05
C THR A 254 -22.80 23.75 -30.54
N HIS A 255 -22.41 22.84 -31.43
CA HIS A 255 -21.74 21.61 -31.03
C HIS A 255 -20.41 22.04 -30.40
N GLU A 256 -20.37 22.17 -29.07
CA GLU A 256 -19.10 22.20 -28.35
C GLU A 256 -18.37 20.89 -28.64
N ALA A 257 -17.14 20.99 -29.11
CA ALA A 257 -16.31 19.82 -29.34
C ALA A 257 -16.18 19.05 -28.01
N PRO A 258 -16.26 17.70 -28.04
CA PRO A 258 -16.15 16.89 -26.84
C PRO A 258 -14.80 17.18 -26.16
N VAL A 259 -14.86 17.59 -24.89
CA VAL A 259 -13.66 17.88 -24.09
C VAL A 259 -12.94 16.55 -23.85
N ILE A 260 -11.72 16.45 -24.36
CA ILE A 260 -10.87 15.28 -24.15
C ILE A 260 -10.31 15.37 -22.73
N GLU A 261 -10.66 14.43 -21.86
CA GLU A 261 -10.26 14.44 -20.45
C GLU A 261 -9.02 13.55 -20.16
N PRO A 262 -8.28 13.81 -19.06
CA PRO A 262 -7.12 13.01 -18.68
C PRO A 262 -7.50 11.58 -18.28
N LYS A 263 -6.54 10.67 -18.38
CA LYS A 263 -6.70 9.24 -18.09
C LYS A 263 -5.72 8.77 -17.03
N VAL A 264 -6.04 7.66 -16.39
CA VAL A 264 -5.19 7.00 -15.37
C VAL A 264 -4.85 5.58 -15.81
N TYR A 265 -3.56 5.29 -15.85
CA TYR A 265 -3.01 3.97 -16.15
C TYR A 265 -1.51 3.93 -15.86
N HIS A 266 -0.89 2.74 -15.91
CA HIS A 266 0.57 2.65 -15.76
C HIS A 266 1.26 2.92 -17.09
N GLY A 267 2.01 4.02 -17.17
CA GLY A 267 2.76 4.42 -18.35
C GLY A 267 3.59 3.31 -18.97
N TYR A 268 3.64 3.24 -20.31
CA TYR A 268 4.47 2.28 -21.05
C TYR A 268 4.15 0.80 -20.74
N THR A 269 2.88 0.49 -20.45
CA THR A 269 2.39 -0.87 -20.23
C THR A 269 1.07 -1.15 -20.96
N LEU A 270 0.55 -2.38 -20.87
CA LEU A 270 -0.67 -2.82 -21.56
C LEU A 270 -1.94 -2.71 -20.68
N THR A 271 -1.89 -1.94 -19.60
CA THR A 271 -3.02 -1.76 -18.67
C THR A 271 -4.19 -1.05 -19.34
N LYS A 272 -5.44 -1.46 -19.05
CA LYS A 272 -6.64 -0.73 -19.48
C LYS A 272 -6.73 0.61 -18.73
N GLU A 273 -7.11 1.66 -19.44
CA GLU A 273 -7.19 3.03 -18.95
C GLU A 273 -8.53 3.28 -18.24
N VAL A 274 -8.55 4.18 -17.26
CA VAL A 274 -9.77 4.71 -16.61
C VAL A 274 -9.76 6.24 -16.64
N SER A 275 -10.92 6.88 -16.65
CA SER A 275 -11.00 8.36 -16.63
C SER A 275 -10.45 8.91 -15.32
N PHE A 276 -9.68 10.00 -15.39
CA PHE A 276 -9.24 10.74 -14.20
C PHE A 276 -10.41 11.30 -13.40
N ARG A 277 -11.49 11.70 -14.09
CA ARG A 277 -12.73 12.15 -13.44
C ARG A 277 -13.34 11.04 -12.60
N ASP A 278 -13.56 9.87 -13.19
CA ASP A 278 -14.15 8.74 -12.46
C ASP A 278 -13.29 8.32 -11.25
N VAL A 279 -11.96 8.38 -11.39
CA VAL A 279 -11.04 8.18 -10.27
C VAL A 279 -11.25 9.21 -9.18
N CYS A 280 -11.34 10.50 -9.49
CA CYS A 280 -11.59 11.55 -8.50
C CYS A 280 -12.94 11.35 -7.79
N TYR A 281 -13.99 10.99 -8.52
CA TYR A 281 -15.31 10.73 -7.93
C TYR A 281 -15.31 9.48 -7.03
N ALA A 282 -14.64 8.40 -7.43
CA ALA A 282 -14.46 7.22 -6.57
C ALA A 282 -13.67 7.55 -5.29
N ILE A 283 -12.62 8.37 -5.41
CA ILE A 283 -11.86 8.86 -4.25
C ILE A 283 -12.76 9.69 -3.34
N ARG A 284 -13.53 10.64 -3.89
CA ARG A 284 -14.44 11.50 -3.11
C ARG A 284 -15.42 10.68 -2.29
N ASP A 285 -16.02 9.66 -2.91
CA ASP A 285 -17.09 8.87 -2.31
C ASP A 285 -16.60 7.98 -1.17
N ASP A 286 -15.36 7.51 -1.24
CA ASP A 286 -14.78 6.59 -0.24
C ASP A 286 -13.66 7.20 0.63
N ALA A 287 -13.24 8.45 0.39
CA ALA A 287 -12.11 9.09 1.06
C ALA A 287 -12.23 9.01 2.58
N PHE A 288 -13.44 9.21 3.13
CA PHE A 288 -13.67 9.30 4.56
C PHE A 288 -14.62 8.24 5.14
N THR A 289 -14.87 7.14 4.41
CA THR A 289 -15.77 6.07 4.87
C THR A 289 -15.17 5.26 6.02
N ALA A 290 -13.87 4.95 5.94
CA ALA A 290 -13.14 4.19 6.94
C ALA A 290 -12.45 5.05 8.02
N SER A 291 -12.24 6.34 7.74
CA SER A 291 -11.45 7.25 8.58
C SER A 291 -11.78 8.69 8.24
N ASP A 292 -11.98 9.53 9.24
CA ASP A 292 -12.18 10.98 9.09
C ASP A 292 -10.86 11.77 9.00
N LEU A 293 -9.72 11.07 9.06
CA LEU A 293 -8.39 11.66 9.00
C LEU A 293 -7.97 11.99 7.56
N PRO A 294 -7.10 12.99 7.37
CA PRO A 294 -6.73 13.48 6.05
C PRO A 294 -6.25 12.41 5.07
N LEU A 295 -6.61 12.58 3.80
CA LEU A 295 -6.18 11.73 2.68
C LEU A 295 -5.16 12.48 1.83
N ILE A 296 -4.02 11.85 1.53
CA ILE A 296 -3.03 12.36 0.57
C ILE A 296 -3.26 11.70 -0.79
N VAL A 297 -3.50 12.51 -1.83
CA VAL A 297 -3.58 12.07 -3.22
C VAL A 297 -2.27 12.45 -3.92
N SER A 298 -1.40 11.46 -4.12
CA SER A 298 -0.10 11.61 -4.80
C SER A 298 -0.27 11.51 -6.31
N LEU A 299 -0.11 12.64 -7.00
CA LEU A 299 -0.16 12.70 -8.46
C LEU A 299 1.22 12.43 -9.07
N GLU A 300 1.26 11.49 -10.01
CA GLU A 300 2.31 11.37 -11.01
C GLU A 300 1.75 11.90 -12.34
N VAL A 301 2.34 12.96 -12.88
CA VAL A 301 1.71 13.77 -13.94
C VAL A 301 2.54 13.70 -15.21
N HIS A 302 1.94 13.10 -16.25
CA HIS A 302 2.50 13.03 -17.61
C HIS A 302 1.71 13.85 -18.63
N CYS A 303 0.71 14.60 -18.15
CA CYS A 303 -0.16 15.42 -18.99
C CYS A 303 0.52 16.69 -19.55
N GLY A 304 0.07 17.13 -20.72
CA GLY A 304 0.33 18.47 -21.26
C GLY A 304 -0.41 19.58 -20.50
N PRO A 305 -0.09 20.87 -20.74
CA PRO A 305 -0.64 21.99 -19.98
C PRO A 305 -2.18 22.11 -19.98
N GLU A 306 -2.83 21.84 -21.12
CA GLU A 306 -4.30 21.90 -21.24
C GLU A 306 -4.98 20.80 -20.44
N GLN A 307 -4.44 19.57 -20.52
CA GLN A 307 -4.91 18.42 -19.74
C GLN A 307 -4.64 18.63 -18.24
N GLN A 308 -3.54 19.28 -17.86
CA GLN A 308 -3.31 19.67 -16.46
C GLN A 308 -4.31 20.72 -15.95
N LEU A 309 -4.78 21.66 -16.80
CA LEU A 309 -5.87 22.56 -16.42
C LEU A 309 -7.16 21.77 -16.20
N CYS A 310 -7.48 20.84 -17.10
CA CYS A 310 -8.62 19.94 -16.96
C CYS A 310 -8.54 19.11 -15.66
N MET A 311 -7.35 18.60 -15.29
CA MET A 311 -7.13 17.93 -14.00
C MET A 311 -7.49 18.82 -12.81
N VAL A 312 -7.07 20.08 -12.83
CA VAL A 312 -7.39 21.04 -11.76
C VAL A 312 -8.90 21.25 -11.66
N ASP A 313 -9.55 21.52 -12.80
CA ASP A 313 -10.99 21.78 -12.82
C ASP A 313 -11.79 20.55 -12.32
N ILE A 314 -11.40 19.34 -12.75
CA ILE A 314 -11.98 18.06 -12.26
C ILE A 314 -11.79 17.92 -10.74
N MET A 315 -10.61 18.20 -10.21
CA MET A 315 -10.35 18.07 -8.78
C MET A 315 -11.08 19.14 -7.96
N GLU A 316 -11.16 20.38 -8.45
CA GLU A 316 -11.92 21.46 -7.80
C GLU A 316 -13.43 21.13 -7.75
N GLU A 317 -13.96 20.52 -8.80
CA GLU A 317 -15.34 20.04 -8.88
C GLU A 317 -15.57 18.81 -7.97
N ALA A 318 -14.81 17.73 -8.17
CA ALA A 318 -15.02 16.47 -7.47
C ALA A 318 -14.69 16.57 -5.97
N PHE A 319 -13.64 17.31 -5.59
CA PHE A 319 -13.21 17.45 -4.19
C PHE A 319 -13.68 18.75 -3.55
N GLN A 320 -14.73 19.39 -4.09
CA GLN A 320 -15.32 20.58 -3.52
C GLN A 320 -15.64 20.38 -2.03
N GLY A 321 -15.18 21.31 -1.18
CA GLY A 321 -15.33 21.23 0.28
C GLY A 321 -14.32 20.32 1.01
N TYR A 322 -13.73 19.34 0.31
CA TYR A 322 -12.69 18.46 0.85
C TYR A 322 -11.27 18.99 0.59
N LEU A 323 -11.04 19.81 -0.42
CA LEU A 323 -9.71 20.41 -0.64
C LEU A 323 -9.28 21.30 0.53
N VAL A 324 -7.97 21.33 0.76
CA VAL A 324 -7.34 22.25 1.71
C VAL A 324 -7.42 23.68 1.14
N PRO A 325 -7.92 24.66 1.91
CA PRO A 325 -7.93 26.05 1.46
C PRO A 325 -6.50 26.61 1.38
N LYS A 326 -6.24 27.44 0.37
CA LYS A 326 -4.95 28.12 0.22
C LYS A 326 -4.66 28.99 1.45
N PRO A 327 -3.56 28.76 2.19
CA PRO A 327 -3.23 29.57 3.36
C PRO A 327 -2.68 30.94 2.91
N ALA A 328 -2.80 31.95 3.79
CA ALA A 328 -2.27 33.29 3.53
C ALA A 328 -0.74 33.33 3.52
N GLU A 329 -0.11 32.49 4.34
CA GLU A 329 1.33 32.34 4.48
C GLU A 329 1.71 30.85 4.47
N ASP A 330 2.95 30.56 4.12
CA ASP A 330 3.47 29.20 4.20
C ASP A 330 3.56 28.73 5.65
N ALA A 331 3.20 27.46 5.88
CA ALA A 331 3.21 26.90 7.22
C ALA A 331 4.64 26.78 7.77
N ALA A 332 4.87 27.30 8.97
CA ALA A 332 6.15 27.15 9.68
C ALA A 332 6.40 25.69 10.13
N VAL A 333 5.33 24.94 10.40
CA VAL A 333 5.32 23.51 10.72
C VAL A 333 4.07 22.90 10.08
N LEU A 334 4.13 21.64 9.65
CA LEU A 334 2.96 20.96 9.09
C LEU A 334 1.79 20.95 10.07
N PRO A 335 0.55 21.17 9.60
CA PRO A 335 -0.62 21.02 10.43
C PRO A 335 -0.78 19.58 10.93
N SER A 336 -1.56 19.41 11.99
CA SER A 336 -1.85 18.12 12.59
C SER A 336 -2.94 17.36 11.82
N PRO A 337 -2.99 16.01 11.89
CA PRO A 337 -4.11 15.25 11.34
C PRO A 337 -5.48 15.72 11.84
N GLU A 338 -5.56 16.16 13.10
CA GLU A 338 -6.77 16.74 13.68
C GLU A 338 -7.21 18.04 12.98
N ALA A 339 -6.28 18.95 12.68
CA ALA A 339 -6.58 20.19 11.96
C ALA A 339 -6.97 19.97 10.50
N LEU A 340 -6.67 18.78 9.95
CA LEU A 340 -6.90 18.40 8.56
C LEU A 340 -8.01 17.34 8.41
N ARG A 341 -8.87 17.15 9.42
CA ARG A 341 -9.99 16.20 9.31
C ARG A 341 -10.86 16.50 8.09
N ASN A 342 -11.26 15.42 7.41
CA ASN A 342 -12.05 15.47 6.18
C ASN A 342 -11.39 16.31 5.07
N LYS A 343 -10.05 16.40 5.03
CA LYS A 343 -9.32 17.10 3.97
C LYS A 343 -8.54 16.17 3.06
N ILE A 344 -8.59 16.49 1.77
CA ILE A 344 -7.80 15.87 0.71
C ILE A 344 -6.62 16.80 0.40
N LEU A 345 -5.40 16.28 0.59
CA LEU A 345 -4.14 16.95 0.31
C LEU A 345 -3.63 16.46 -1.05
N ILE A 346 -3.41 17.39 -1.98
CA ILE A 346 -2.80 17.05 -3.27
C ILE A 346 -1.29 17.09 -3.14
N LYS A 347 -0.65 15.95 -3.37
CA LYS A 347 0.80 15.84 -3.47
C LYS A 347 1.20 15.88 -4.95
N VAL A 348 1.76 17.01 -5.37
CA VAL A 348 2.14 17.28 -6.76
C VAL A 348 3.44 18.06 -6.82
N LYS A 349 4.15 17.96 -7.94
CA LYS A 349 5.46 18.58 -8.11
C LYS A 349 5.39 20.10 -8.03
N TYR A 350 6.25 20.67 -7.18
CA TYR A 350 6.33 22.09 -6.93
C TYR A 350 7.02 22.85 -8.07
N ALA A 351 6.38 23.92 -8.53
CA ALA A 351 6.92 24.94 -9.42
C ALA A 351 6.94 26.30 -8.68
N PRO A 352 8.13 26.90 -8.47
CA PRO A 352 8.23 28.22 -7.86
C PRO A 352 7.46 29.27 -8.67
N PRO A 353 6.75 30.21 -8.01
CA PRO A 353 6.08 31.31 -8.70
C PRO A 353 7.04 32.14 -9.55
N VAL A 354 6.56 32.62 -10.69
CA VAL A 354 7.37 33.32 -11.72
C VAL A 354 8.00 34.63 -11.21
N ASP A 355 7.47 35.22 -10.14
CA ASP A 355 7.88 36.52 -9.56
C ASP A 355 8.56 36.41 -8.18
N ALA A 356 8.99 35.22 -7.75
CA ALA A 356 9.71 35.08 -6.48
C ALA A 356 11.09 35.80 -6.54
N PRO A 357 11.48 36.59 -5.52
CA PRO A 357 12.78 37.27 -5.52
C PRO A 357 13.91 36.25 -5.65
N GLU A 358 14.85 36.50 -6.58
CA GLU A 358 16.01 35.65 -6.82
C GLU A 358 16.84 35.51 -5.55
N VAL A 359 16.66 34.40 -4.82
CA VAL A 359 17.64 33.98 -3.81
C VAL A 359 18.83 33.42 -4.59
N ALA A 360 19.95 34.14 -4.53
CA ALA A 360 21.19 33.81 -5.22
C ALA A 360 21.59 32.34 -4.96
N GLY A 361 21.44 31.50 -6.00
CA GLY A 361 21.76 30.06 -5.95
C GLY A 361 20.75 29.13 -6.64
N THR A 362 19.57 29.61 -7.02
CA THR A 362 18.52 28.77 -7.63
C THR A 362 18.78 28.46 -9.12
N SER A 363 19.30 27.27 -9.37
CA SER A 363 19.25 26.62 -10.69
C SER A 363 18.14 25.56 -10.71
N PRO A 364 16.99 25.81 -11.37
CA PRO A 364 16.04 24.76 -11.68
C PRO A 364 16.57 23.96 -12.87
N SER A 365 17.30 22.89 -12.59
CA SER A 365 17.68 21.88 -13.60
C SER A 365 16.65 20.76 -13.59
N SER A 366 15.70 20.81 -14.52
CA SER A 366 14.84 19.67 -14.85
C SER A 366 15.51 18.80 -15.92
N VAL A 367 15.96 17.61 -15.53
CA VAL A 367 16.19 16.47 -16.44
C VAL A 367 15.69 15.20 -15.74
N GLU A 368 14.73 14.56 -16.40
CA GLU A 368 14.30 13.15 -16.39
C GLU A 368 14.29 12.36 -15.07
N ASP A 369 13.16 11.69 -14.81
CA ASP A 369 13.06 10.49 -13.98
C ASP A 369 13.92 9.37 -14.61
N VAL A 370 15.23 9.50 -14.47
CA VAL A 370 16.17 8.40 -14.68
C VAL A 370 16.38 7.77 -13.32
N HIS A 371 16.16 6.46 -13.25
CA HIS A 371 16.50 5.61 -12.12
C HIS A 371 17.80 6.10 -11.48
N SER A 372 17.71 6.55 -10.23
CA SER A 372 18.77 7.24 -9.52
C SER A 372 19.95 6.31 -9.23
N ASN A 373 20.83 6.11 -10.22
CA ASN A 373 22.24 5.82 -9.98
C ASN A 373 22.98 7.15 -9.90
N ALA A 374 22.82 7.86 -8.78
CA ALA A 374 23.66 9.00 -8.47
C ALA A 374 25.00 8.48 -7.94
N VAL A 375 26.02 8.49 -8.79
CA VAL A 375 27.42 8.36 -8.38
C VAL A 375 27.80 9.65 -7.65
N LEU A 376 28.09 9.53 -6.36
CA LEU A 376 28.66 10.61 -5.55
C LEU A 376 30.11 10.85 -5.98
N ALA A 377 30.43 12.09 -6.33
CA ALA A 377 31.80 12.54 -6.54
C ALA A 377 32.17 13.55 -5.45
N ALA A 378 33.18 13.21 -4.64
CA ALA A 378 34.08 14.18 -4.02
C ALA A 378 35.38 13.49 -3.58
N THR A 379 36.48 13.92 -4.22
CA THR A 379 37.86 14.13 -3.71
C THR A 379 38.38 13.25 -2.56
N ASP A 380 39.42 12.43 -2.80
CA ASP A 380 40.78 12.71 -2.29
C ASP A 380 41.87 11.79 -2.89
N SER A 381 43.11 12.17 -2.64
CA SER A 381 44.37 11.84 -3.31
C SER A 381 45.01 10.49 -2.96
N ALA A 382 45.89 10.03 -3.89
CA ALA A 382 47.17 9.31 -3.69
C ALA A 382 47.28 7.78 -3.96
N LYS A 383 48.23 7.47 -4.88
CA LYS A 383 49.08 6.24 -5.07
C LYS A 383 48.38 4.95 -5.56
N SER A 384 48.90 4.11 -6.46
CA SER A 384 50.10 4.04 -7.34
C SER A 384 50.06 2.74 -8.18
N ALA A 385 50.43 2.82 -9.48
CA ALA A 385 51.03 1.79 -10.37
C ALA A 385 50.15 0.62 -10.97
N PRO A 386 50.61 -0.15 -12.00
CA PRO A 386 50.72 0.31 -13.40
C PRO A 386 50.22 -0.71 -14.49
N MET A 387 50.14 -0.21 -15.74
CA MET A 387 50.35 -0.87 -17.05
C MET A 387 49.51 -2.09 -17.49
N SER A 388 48.80 -1.95 -18.62
CA SER A 388 49.15 -2.62 -19.88
C SER A 388 48.38 -2.04 -21.07
N SER A 389 49.12 -1.82 -22.14
CA SER A 389 48.81 -1.18 -23.42
C SER A 389 48.17 -2.13 -24.43
N THR A 390 47.28 -1.62 -25.29
CA THR A 390 47.42 -1.78 -26.75
C THR A 390 46.74 -0.61 -27.47
N SER A 391 47.42 -0.16 -28.52
CA SER A 391 47.27 1.12 -29.20
C SER A 391 46.74 0.91 -30.61
N GLU A 392 45.84 1.77 -31.10
CA GLU A 392 45.80 2.17 -32.51
C GLU A 392 45.48 3.67 -32.65
N THR A 393 46.57 4.43 -32.82
CA THR A 393 46.84 5.64 -33.62
C THR A 393 45.95 5.84 -34.87
N LEU A 394 45.57 7.01 -35.42
CA LEU A 394 46.10 8.41 -35.58
C LEU A 394 44.94 9.27 -36.17
N SER A 395 44.64 10.54 -35.83
CA SER A 395 45.36 11.80 -36.20
C SER A 395 44.51 13.06 -35.86
N PRO A 396 45.05 14.31 -35.91
CA PRO A 396 44.85 15.32 -34.86
C PRO A 396 44.09 16.63 -35.20
N SER A 397 43.58 17.25 -34.13
CA SER A 397 43.34 18.68 -33.78
C SER A 397 43.29 19.80 -34.85
N THR A 398 42.25 20.64 -34.76
CA THR A 398 42.39 22.10 -34.61
C THR A 398 41.29 22.68 -33.72
N THR A 399 41.71 23.53 -32.79
CA THR A 399 40.98 24.16 -31.70
C THR A 399 40.22 25.42 -32.16
N SER A 400 39.05 25.70 -31.60
CA SER A 400 38.60 27.05 -31.27
C SER A 400 37.58 26.99 -30.11
N PRO A 401 37.74 27.80 -29.04
CA PRO A 401 36.84 27.82 -27.91
C PRO A 401 35.61 28.65 -28.27
N ASN A 402 34.42 28.04 -28.24
CA ASN A 402 33.19 28.80 -28.48
C ASN A 402 32.63 29.28 -27.15
N LEU A 403 32.34 30.58 -27.13
CA LEU A 403 31.91 31.38 -25.99
C LEU A 403 30.70 30.78 -25.27
N ASP A 404 30.71 30.93 -23.94
CA ASP A 404 29.60 30.68 -23.03
C ASP A 404 28.31 31.33 -23.53
N THR A 405 27.43 30.51 -24.09
CA THR A 405 26.02 30.86 -24.25
C THR A 405 25.27 30.38 -23.01
N PRO A 406 24.54 31.26 -22.29
CA PRO A 406 23.79 30.85 -21.11
C PRO A 406 22.71 29.86 -21.54
N LYS A 407 22.79 28.62 -21.05
CA LYS A 407 21.75 27.60 -21.24
C LYS A 407 20.43 28.17 -20.71
N LYS A 408 19.48 28.45 -21.60
CA LYS A 408 18.11 28.87 -21.22
C LYS A 408 17.52 27.85 -20.25
N LYS A 409 17.10 28.29 -19.06
CA LYS A 409 16.40 27.47 -18.06
C LYS A 409 15.15 26.85 -18.72
N LYS A 410 15.02 25.52 -18.68
CA LYS A 410 13.82 24.83 -19.20
C LYS A 410 12.64 25.17 -18.29
N LYS A 411 11.50 25.55 -18.89
CA LYS A 411 10.25 25.80 -18.16
C LYS A 411 9.78 24.52 -17.47
N SER A 412 9.16 24.65 -16.29
CA SER A 412 8.53 23.52 -15.59
C SER A 412 7.54 22.80 -16.50
N LYS A 413 7.49 21.47 -16.42
CA LYS A 413 6.45 20.67 -17.08
C LYS A 413 5.09 20.77 -16.38
N ILE A 414 5.06 21.28 -15.15
CA ILE A 414 3.84 21.47 -14.36
C ILE A 414 3.40 22.93 -14.43
N ILE A 415 2.11 23.16 -14.74
CA ILE A 415 1.51 24.49 -14.75
C ILE A 415 1.37 25.03 -13.31
N GLN A 416 1.44 26.35 -13.15
CA GLN A 416 1.38 26.98 -11.83
C GLN A 416 0.08 26.63 -11.08
N ARG A 417 -1.06 26.61 -11.78
CA ARG A 417 -2.37 26.31 -11.16
C ARG A 417 -2.41 24.91 -10.53
N LEU A 418 -1.81 23.91 -11.19
CA LEU A 418 -1.69 22.55 -10.64
C LEU A 418 -0.68 22.49 -9.51
N SER A 419 0.49 23.14 -9.66
CA SER A 419 1.49 23.26 -8.59
C SER A 419 0.91 23.90 -7.31
N ASP A 420 0.06 24.91 -7.46
CA ASP A 420 -0.58 25.63 -6.35
C ASP A 420 -1.53 24.76 -5.51
N MET A 421 -2.02 23.63 -6.05
CA MET A 421 -2.80 22.66 -5.28
C MET A 421 -1.94 21.92 -4.23
N GLY A 422 -0.62 21.86 -4.45
CA GLY A 422 0.36 21.33 -3.49
C GLY A 422 0.60 22.30 -2.34
N ILE A 423 -0.23 22.23 -1.29
CA ILE A 423 -0.13 23.13 -0.13
C ILE A 423 0.84 22.57 0.92
N PHE A 424 0.49 21.45 1.55
CA PHE A 424 1.29 20.84 2.64
C PHE A 424 2.11 19.62 2.19
N THR A 425 2.02 19.27 0.91
CA THR A 425 2.64 18.08 0.31
C THR A 425 3.29 18.42 -1.03
N ARG A 426 4.15 19.44 -1.05
CA ARG A 426 4.85 19.91 -2.24
C ARG A 426 5.91 18.90 -2.66
N GLY A 427 5.68 18.22 -3.78
CA GLY A 427 6.63 17.24 -4.32
C GLY A 427 7.90 17.92 -4.81
N VAL A 428 9.03 17.61 -4.20
CA VAL A 428 10.34 18.14 -4.60
C VAL A 428 11.23 16.99 -5.06
N SER A 429 11.99 17.20 -6.13
CA SER A 429 13.00 16.23 -6.56
C SER A 429 14.16 16.20 -5.56
N PHE A 430 14.47 15.00 -5.05
CA PHE A 430 15.56 14.79 -4.10
C PHE A 430 16.92 14.84 -4.81
N LYS A 431 17.86 15.59 -4.25
CA LYS A 431 19.27 15.72 -4.67
C LYS A 431 20.20 15.46 -3.49
N SER A 432 19.91 16.07 -2.34
CA SER A 432 20.62 15.84 -1.08
C SER A 432 19.76 16.31 0.10
N LEU A 433 20.06 15.85 1.32
CA LEU A 433 19.43 16.32 2.55
C LEU A 433 19.82 17.77 2.91
N SER A 434 20.83 18.33 2.23
CA SER A 434 21.33 19.69 2.40
C SER A 434 20.79 20.68 1.37
N GLN A 435 19.94 20.24 0.43
CA GLN A 435 19.39 21.14 -0.58
C GLN A 435 18.46 22.18 0.07
N PRO A 436 18.37 23.42 -0.45
CA PRO A 436 17.55 24.48 0.17
C PRO A 436 16.09 24.07 0.36
N GLU A 437 15.55 23.25 -0.54
CA GLU A 437 14.18 22.79 -0.45
C GLU A 437 13.94 21.80 0.71
N ALA A 438 14.99 21.14 1.23
CA ALA A 438 14.88 20.16 2.32
C ALA A 438 14.54 20.80 3.68
N VAL A 439 14.54 22.14 3.78
CA VAL A 439 14.10 22.84 5.00
C VAL A 439 12.71 23.47 4.87
N MET A 440 12.04 23.36 3.70
CA MET A 440 10.69 23.87 3.51
C MET A 440 9.69 22.97 4.26
N PRO A 441 8.93 23.43 5.27
CA PRO A 441 8.07 22.55 6.07
C PRO A 441 7.05 21.75 5.26
N THR A 442 6.60 22.30 4.14
CA THR A 442 5.59 21.71 3.24
C THR A 442 6.14 20.73 2.21
N HIS A 443 7.46 20.53 2.14
CA HIS A 443 8.04 19.65 1.12
C HIS A 443 7.82 18.17 1.47
N ILE A 444 7.77 17.35 0.42
CA ILE A 444 7.84 15.90 0.52
C ILE A 444 8.79 15.36 -0.55
N PHE A 445 9.76 14.55 -0.12
CA PHE A 445 10.63 13.81 -1.02
C PHE A 445 10.04 12.43 -1.34
N SER A 446 10.10 12.02 -2.60
CA SER A 446 9.88 10.63 -3.00
C SER A 446 11.23 10.01 -3.36
N VAL A 447 11.64 8.96 -2.65
CA VAL A 447 12.93 8.29 -2.82
C VAL A 447 12.71 6.79 -2.96
N SER A 448 13.32 6.14 -3.96
CA SER A 448 13.15 4.68 -4.16
C SER A 448 13.73 3.88 -2.98
N GLU A 449 13.22 2.66 -2.77
CA GLU A 449 13.69 1.77 -1.69
C GLU A 449 15.23 1.67 -1.64
N LYS A 450 15.89 1.49 -2.80
CA LYS A 450 17.35 1.35 -2.88
C LYS A 450 18.05 2.65 -2.51
N ALA A 451 17.56 3.78 -2.99
CA ALA A 451 18.18 5.07 -2.73
C ALA A 451 18.07 5.47 -1.25
N VAL A 452 17.00 5.09 -0.56
CA VAL A 452 16.88 5.28 0.89
C VAL A 452 17.94 4.46 1.64
N LEU A 453 18.17 3.20 1.24
CA LEU A 453 19.19 2.36 1.87
C LEU A 453 20.59 2.91 1.67
N ASP A 454 20.92 3.29 0.42
CA ASP A 454 22.21 3.91 0.08
C ASP A 454 22.39 5.26 0.81
N LEU A 455 21.29 5.99 1.08
CA LEU A 455 21.28 7.24 1.85
C LEU A 455 21.49 6.98 3.34
N HIS A 456 20.85 5.97 3.91
CA HIS A 456 21.02 5.58 5.32
C HIS A 456 22.44 5.14 5.63
N GLU A 457 23.05 4.36 4.73
CA GLU A 457 24.43 3.88 4.88
C GLU A 457 25.42 5.06 5.02
N LYS A 458 25.17 6.17 4.32
CA LYS A 458 26.10 7.30 4.23
C LYS A 458 25.73 8.49 5.13
N TYR A 459 24.44 8.70 5.34
CA TYR A 459 23.85 9.91 5.96
C TYR A 459 22.67 9.54 6.87
N GLY A 460 22.77 8.41 7.59
CA GLY A 460 21.67 7.87 8.40
C GLY A 460 21.19 8.81 9.51
N GLN A 461 22.09 9.59 10.10
CA GLN A 461 21.73 10.58 11.12
C GLN A 461 20.90 11.72 10.53
N GLU A 462 21.34 12.28 9.41
CA GLU A 462 20.67 13.38 8.71
C GLU A 462 19.33 12.90 8.13
N LEU A 463 19.28 11.68 7.60
CA LEU A 463 18.03 11.07 7.13
C LEU A 463 17.02 10.94 8.26
N PHE A 464 17.46 10.42 9.41
CA PHE A 464 16.61 10.27 10.58
C PHE A 464 16.10 11.63 11.08
N ASP A 465 16.99 12.61 11.24
CA ASP A 465 16.62 13.95 11.71
C ASP A 465 15.66 14.67 10.75
N HIS A 466 15.90 14.55 9.44
CA HIS A 466 15.00 15.03 8.41
C HIS A 466 13.59 14.45 8.59
N ASN A 467 13.49 13.13 8.75
CA ASN A 467 12.22 12.42 8.87
C ASN A 467 11.49 12.66 10.20
N ARG A 468 12.08 13.37 11.16
CA ARG A 468 11.36 13.85 12.35
C ARG A 468 10.50 15.07 12.05
N HIS A 469 10.92 15.90 11.10
CA HIS A 469 10.37 17.22 10.85
C HIS A 469 9.65 17.34 9.51
N TYR A 470 10.07 16.56 8.52
CA TYR A 470 9.62 16.67 7.14
C TYR A 470 9.11 15.33 6.61
N LEU A 471 8.27 15.38 5.59
CA LEU A 471 7.68 14.18 5.00
C LEU A 471 8.65 13.55 3.99
N MET A 472 8.76 12.23 4.06
CA MET A 472 9.39 11.41 3.04
C MET A 472 8.46 10.27 2.64
N ARG A 473 8.47 9.98 1.34
CA ARG A 473 7.85 8.82 0.71
C ARG A 473 8.90 7.87 0.20
N THR A 474 8.77 6.59 0.53
CA THR A 474 9.48 5.49 -0.13
C THR A 474 8.50 4.56 -0.84
N TYR A 475 8.98 3.86 -1.86
CA TYR A 475 8.15 3.03 -2.72
C TYR A 475 8.95 1.87 -3.34
N PRO A 476 8.29 0.78 -3.77
CA PRO A 476 8.94 -0.39 -4.33
C PRO A 476 9.68 -0.03 -5.64
N SER A 477 10.85 -0.63 -5.88
CA SER A 477 11.58 -0.43 -7.15
C SER A 477 10.78 -0.94 -8.35
N GLY A 478 10.89 -0.26 -9.50
CA GLY A 478 10.33 -0.72 -10.78
C GLY A 478 10.84 -2.09 -11.24
N MET A 479 11.92 -2.60 -10.64
CA MET A 479 12.37 -3.99 -10.84
C MET A 479 11.42 -5.04 -10.23
N ARG A 480 10.47 -4.64 -9.36
CA ARG A 480 9.46 -5.49 -8.73
C ARG A 480 8.25 -5.67 -9.65
N ILE A 481 8.52 -6.21 -10.82
CA ILE A 481 7.54 -6.38 -11.91
C ILE A 481 6.32 -7.22 -11.48
N GLY A 482 6.55 -8.20 -10.59
CA GLY A 482 5.50 -9.01 -9.97
C GLY A 482 4.66 -8.30 -8.92
N SER A 483 4.88 -7.02 -8.65
CA SER A 483 4.26 -6.24 -7.57
C SER A 483 4.54 -6.74 -6.15
N SER A 484 5.68 -7.41 -5.93
CA SER A 484 6.12 -7.72 -4.57
C SER A 484 6.45 -6.46 -3.78
N ASN A 485 6.36 -6.54 -2.46
CA ASN A 485 6.63 -5.43 -1.58
C ASN A 485 8.07 -5.41 -1.05
N LEU A 486 8.50 -4.23 -0.63
CA LEU A 486 9.64 -4.09 0.27
C LEU A 486 9.25 -4.54 1.68
N ASP A 487 10.23 -4.78 2.55
CA ASP A 487 9.96 -4.86 3.99
C ASP A 487 9.70 -3.42 4.51
N PRO A 488 8.45 -3.07 4.88
CA PRO A 488 8.13 -1.70 5.28
C PRO A 488 8.77 -1.31 6.62
N VAL A 489 9.07 -2.29 7.48
CA VAL A 489 9.52 -2.05 8.86
C VAL A 489 10.89 -1.37 8.85
N VAL A 490 11.77 -1.77 7.93
CA VAL A 490 13.11 -1.17 7.74
C VAL A 490 13.03 0.34 7.45
N PHE A 491 11.96 0.80 6.81
CA PHE A 491 11.78 2.19 6.41
C PHE A 491 11.04 3.01 7.48
N TRP A 492 10.06 2.42 8.17
CA TRP A 492 9.44 3.04 9.34
C TRP A 492 10.47 3.30 10.44
N ARG A 493 11.38 2.36 10.65
CA ARG A 493 12.55 2.47 11.52
C ARG A 493 13.45 3.65 11.18
N LYS A 494 13.56 4.04 9.90
CA LYS A 494 14.26 5.28 9.47
C LYS A 494 13.42 6.55 9.62
N GLY A 495 12.25 6.45 10.27
CA GLY A 495 11.32 7.55 10.47
C GLY A 495 10.46 7.90 9.25
N ILE A 496 10.53 7.16 8.15
CA ILE A 496 9.78 7.49 6.93
C ILE A 496 8.28 7.31 7.16
N GLN A 497 7.49 8.33 6.83
CA GLN A 497 6.04 8.37 7.11
C GLN A 497 5.23 7.61 6.06
N VAL A 498 5.54 7.86 4.78
CA VAL A 498 4.77 7.35 3.63
C VAL A 498 5.53 6.19 3.01
N VAL A 499 5.38 4.99 3.58
CA VAL A 499 5.97 3.77 3.04
C VAL A 499 4.92 3.09 2.15
N ALA A 500 4.96 3.39 0.85
CA ALA A 500 3.94 2.94 -0.08
C ALA A 500 4.16 1.47 -0.49
N LEU A 501 3.08 0.69 -0.47
CA LEU A 501 3.09 -0.75 -0.80
C LEU A 501 2.13 -1.04 -1.96
N ASN A 502 2.33 -2.16 -2.65
CA ASN A 502 1.40 -2.72 -3.62
C ASN A 502 0.30 -3.51 -2.89
N TRP A 503 -0.87 -2.90 -2.72
CA TRP A 503 -1.99 -3.43 -1.91
C TRP A 503 -2.73 -4.63 -2.53
N GLN A 504 -2.50 -4.85 -3.82
CA GLN A 504 -3.04 -5.95 -4.61
C GLN A 504 -2.22 -7.25 -4.46
N ASN A 505 -1.04 -7.18 -3.84
CA ASN A 505 -0.19 -8.35 -3.61
C ASN A 505 -0.12 -8.69 -2.11
N TRP A 506 -0.67 -9.84 -1.74
CA TRP A 506 -0.67 -10.33 -0.35
C TRP A 506 0.61 -11.06 -0.01
N ASP A 507 1.60 -10.30 0.46
CA ASP A 507 2.91 -10.78 0.89
C ASP A 507 3.21 -10.35 2.34
N GLU A 508 4.44 -10.60 2.78
CA GLU A 508 4.92 -10.22 4.11
C GLU A 508 4.74 -8.72 4.39
N GLY A 509 4.99 -7.86 3.39
CA GLY A 509 4.84 -6.41 3.53
C GLY A 509 3.42 -6.00 3.87
N MET A 510 2.41 -6.58 3.21
CA MET A 510 1.01 -6.31 3.52
C MET A 510 0.57 -6.86 4.88
N MET A 511 1.12 -7.99 5.34
CA MET A 511 0.85 -8.50 6.68
C MET A 511 1.41 -7.57 7.77
N LEU A 512 2.62 -7.06 7.56
CA LEU A 512 3.26 -6.09 8.45
C LEU A 512 2.51 -4.75 8.44
N ASN A 513 2.00 -4.32 7.28
CA ASN A 513 1.16 -3.12 7.16
C ASN A 513 -0.14 -3.24 7.97
N GLU A 514 -0.81 -4.39 7.93
CA GLU A 514 -1.96 -4.66 8.79
C GLU A 514 -1.57 -4.62 10.27
N GLY A 515 -0.49 -5.32 10.65
CA GLY A 515 0.00 -5.32 12.03
C GLY A 515 0.35 -3.92 12.55
N MET A 516 0.82 -3.03 11.68
CA MET A 516 1.18 -1.65 12.01
C MET A 516 -0.04 -0.75 12.22
N PHE A 517 -1.05 -0.86 11.35
CA PHE A 517 -2.12 0.15 11.25
C PHE A 517 -3.52 -0.33 11.65
N ALA A 518 -3.76 -1.62 11.91
CA ALA A 518 -5.08 -2.13 12.31
C ALA A 518 -5.67 -1.34 13.49
N GLY A 519 -6.85 -0.74 13.33
CA GLY A 519 -7.53 0.05 14.36
C GLY A 519 -6.95 1.46 14.61
N THR A 520 -6.00 1.93 13.78
CA THR A 520 -5.36 3.25 13.93
C THR A 520 -6.00 4.33 13.06
N ARG A 521 -7.00 3.98 12.23
CA ARG A 521 -7.59 4.86 11.20
C ARG A 521 -6.58 5.34 10.15
N GLY A 522 -5.48 4.60 9.98
CA GLY A 522 -4.44 4.81 8.97
C GLY A 522 -3.34 5.82 9.34
N TYR A 523 -3.39 6.40 10.55
CA TYR A 523 -2.34 7.25 11.11
C TYR A 523 -1.89 6.70 12.45
N LEU A 524 -0.60 6.41 12.58
CA LEU A 524 0.00 5.96 13.83
C LEU A 524 1.05 6.97 14.27
N LEU A 525 0.89 7.53 15.48
CA LEU A 525 1.89 8.43 16.05
C LEU A 525 3.20 7.67 16.26
N LYS A 526 4.31 8.21 15.76
CA LYS A 526 5.64 7.62 15.90
C LYS A 526 6.04 7.49 17.38
N PRO A 527 7.01 6.63 17.75
CA PRO A 527 7.62 6.68 19.09
C PRO A 527 8.14 8.07 19.45
N GLU A 528 8.19 8.43 20.74
CA GLU A 528 8.53 9.79 21.20
C GLU A 528 9.83 10.35 20.59
N GLY A 529 10.90 9.55 20.53
CA GLY A 529 12.18 9.97 19.95
C GLY A 529 12.20 10.15 18.43
N TYR A 530 11.16 9.70 17.73
CA TYR A 530 11.02 9.81 16.28
C TYR A 530 10.19 11.03 15.87
N ARG A 531 9.76 11.86 16.83
CA ARG A 531 8.93 13.04 16.60
C ARG A 531 9.80 14.30 16.54
N GLY A 532 9.43 15.23 15.68
CA GLY A 532 9.98 16.59 15.68
C GLY A 532 9.32 17.46 16.74
N ASN A 533 9.47 18.78 16.61
CA ASN A 533 8.81 19.73 17.50
C ASN A 533 7.29 19.76 17.28
N LYS A 534 6.50 19.73 18.36
CA LYS A 534 5.03 19.85 18.28
C LYS A 534 4.56 21.21 17.76
N SER A 535 5.35 22.26 18.01
CA SER A 535 5.11 23.63 17.55
C SER A 535 6.44 24.30 17.22
N ALA A 536 6.43 25.28 16.31
CA ALA A 536 7.60 26.10 15.98
C ALA A 536 8.20 26.83 17.21
N ALA A 537 7.38 27.09 18.24
CA ALA A 537 7.79 27.78 19.46
C ALA A 537 8.47 26.88 20.50
N THR A 538 8.48 25.56 20.32
CA THR A 538 9.08 24.60 21.26
C THR A 538 10.39 24.07 20.68
N PRO A 539 11.56 24.65 21.00
CA PRO A 539 12.84 24.07 20.61
C PRO A 539 13.12 22.83 21.46
N THR A 540 13.17 21.64 20.86
CA THR A 540 13.78 20.47 21.52
C THR A 540 15.23 20.32 21.08
N SER A 541 16.15 20.16 22.04
CA SER A 541 17.56 19.90 21.77
C SER A 541 17.78 18.40 21.52
N THR A 542 17.33 17.91 20.38
CA THR A 542 17.61 16.52 19.97
C THR A 542 18.71 16.41 18.92
N SER A 543 19.50 17.46 18.74
CA SER A 543 20.69 17.45 17.88
C SER A 543 21.64 16.34 18.30
N GLY A 544 22.00 15.45 17.37
CA GLY A 544 22.94 14.35 17.65
C GLY A 544 22.30 12.98 17.83
N GLN A 545 20.97 12.88 17.92
CA GLN A 545 20.31 11.57 18.02
C GLN A 545 20.25 10.86 16.68
N THR A 546 20.46 9.55 16.73
CA THR A 546 20.23 8.61 15.63
C THR A 546 19.04 7.73 15.99
N GLN A 547 18.54 6.99 15.00
CA GLN A 547 17.57 5.92 15.21
C GLN A 547 17.92 4.99 16.39
N ALA A 548 19.21 4.68 16.54
CA ALA A 548 19.77 3.82 17.59
C ALA A 548 19.69 4.40 19.01
N THR A 549 19.59 5.72 19.14
CA THR A 549 19.68 6.43 20.43
C THR A 549 18.43 7.24 20.75
N ALA A 550 17.55 7.43 19.77
CA ALA A 550 16.32 8.18 19.91
C ALA A 550 15.27 7.44 20.75
N VAL A 551 15.28 6.10 20.75
CA VAL A 551 14.31 5.27 21.47
C VAL A 551 15.04 4.22 22.30
N ARG A 552 14.39 3.76 23.36
CA ARG A 552 14.93 2.72 24.23
C ARG A 552 14.73 1.35 23.60
N HIS A 553 15.84 0.70 23.28
CA HIS A 553 15.88 -0.72 22.91
C HIS A 553 15.91 -1.59 24.16
N ARG A 554 15.23 -2.72 24.11
CA ARG A 554 15.13 -3.67 25.21
C ARG A 554 15.35 -5.09 24.69
N THR A 555 15.54 -6.02 25.62
CA THR A 555 15.66 -7.45 25.32
C THR A 555 14.32 -8.15 25.55
N LEU A 556 13.96 -9.06 24.64
CA LEU A 556 12.73 -9.84 24.65
C LEU A 556 13.01 -11.33 24.91
N ASP A 557 12.29 -11.89 25.88
CA ASP A 557 12.02 -13.32 25.96
C ASP A 557 10.55 -13.57 25.61
N LEU A 558 10.32 -14.47 24.66
CA LEU A 558 8.98 -14.84 24.20
C LEU A 558 8.85 -16.37 24.10
N ALA A 559 7.76 -16.90 24.66
CA ALA A 559 7.32 -18.26 24.41
C ALA A 559 5.89 -18.26 23.92
N VAL A 560 5.65 -18.96 22.81
CA VAL A 560 4.32 -19.20 22.23
C VAL A 560 4.02 -20.69 22.40
N GLU A 561 3.14 -21.03 23.33
CA GLU A 561 2.63 -22.39 23.51
C GLU A 561 1.38 -22.57 22.65
N VAL A 562 1.46 -23.44 21.64
CA VAL A 562 0.41 -23.66 20.64
C VAL A 562 -0.37 -24.92 20.97
N PHE A 563 -1.66 -24.78 21.32
CA PHE A 563 -2.49 -25.91 21.75
C PHE A 563 -3.15 -26.61 20.58
N ALA A 564 -4.04 -25.91 19.89
CA ALA A 564 -4.80 -26.44 18.76
C ALA A 564 -5.33 -25.29 17.91
N ALA A 565 -5.73 -25.62 16.70
CA ALA A 565 -6.45 -24.73 15.82
C ALA A 565 -7.75 -25.37 15.34
N GLN A 566 -8.66 -24.54 14.83
CA GLN A 566 -9.89 -25.00 14.19
C GLN A 566 -10.17 -24.21 12.92
N ASN A 567 -10.91 -24.82 12.00
CA ASN A 567 -11.40 -24.18 10.77
C ASN A 567 -10.32 -23.39 10.01
N ILE A 568 -9.09 -23.89 9.97
CA ILE A 568 -8.02 -23.25 9.20
C ILE A 568 -8.45 -23.21 7.72
N PRO A 569 -8.45 -22.03 7.07
CA PRO A 569 -8.68 -21.93 5.63
C PRO A 569 -7.68 -22.77 4.84
N LEU A 570 -8.10 -23.35 3.72
CA LEU A 570 -7.15 -23.97 2.80
C LEU A 570 -6.37 -22.89 2.04
N PRO A 571 -5.15 -23.20 1.57
CA PRO A 571 -4.43 -22.30 0.66
C PRO A 571 -5.30 -21.89 -0.55
N PRO A 572 -5.13 -20.65 -1.06
CA PRO A 572 -5.92 -20.18 -2.20
C PRO A 572 -5.84 -21.11 -3.42
N GLY A 573 -6.98 -21.70 -3.78
CA GLY A 573 -7.10 -22.63 -4.91
C GLY A 573 -7.18 -24.11 -4.52
N ASP A 574 -6.91 -24.43 -3.26
CA ASP A 574 -7.01 -25.78 -2.73
C ASP A 574 -8.41 -26.09 -2.21
N GLU A 575 -8.87 -27.31 -2.49
CA GLU A 575 -10.22 -27.78 -2.10
C GLU A 575 -10.18 -29.04 -1.22
N LYS A 576 -9.01 -29.67 -1.07
CA LYS A 576 -8.88 -31.02 -0.51
C LYS A 576 -8.22 -31.00 0.86
N VAL A 577 -9.04 -31.04 1.92
CA VAL A 577 -8.56 -31.16 3.31
C VAL A 577 -7.63 -32.37 3.52
N LYS A 578 -7.84 -33.47 2.79
CA LYS A 578 -7.00 -34.69 2.92
C LYS A 578 -5.54 -34.47 2.50
N SER A 579 -5.27 -33.56 1.56
CA SER A 579 -3.90 -33.25 1.14
C SER A 579 -3.24 -32.21 2.03
N PHE A 580 -4.02 -31.38 2.74
CA PHE A 580 -3.56 -30.29 3.57
C PHE A 580 -2.75 -30.77 4.77
N ARG A 581 -1.59 -30.15 5.01
CA ARG A 581 -0.64 -30.50 6.07
C ARG A 581 -0.23 -29.25 6.86
N PRO A 582 -1.14 -28.69 7.68
CA PRO A 582 -0.88 -27.44 8.37
C PRO A 582 0.25 -27.54 9.40
N TYR A 583 1.14 -26.57 9.37
CA TYR A 583 1.97 -26.17 10.51
C TYR A 583 1.83 -24.67 10.77
N ILE A 584 2.05 -24.26 12.02
CA ILE A 584 2.07 -22.84 12.41
C ILE A 584 3.52 -22.40 12.57
N LYS A 585 3.90 -21.35 11.84
CA LYS A 585 5.19 -20.68 11.96
C LYS A 585 5.02 -19.32 12.60
N CYS A 586 5.87 -19.04 13.59
CA CYS A 586 6.02 -17.75 14.24
C CYS A 586 7.32 -17.10 13.76
N GLU A 587 7.26 -15.84 13.36
CA GLU A 587 8.41 -15.03 12.92
C GLU A 587 8.40 -13.70 13.67
N ILE A 588 9.53 -13.34 14.29
CA ILE A 588 9.69 -12.07 14.99
C ILE A 588 10.51 -11.12 14.12
N HIS A 589 9.94 -9.94 13.88
CA HIS A 589 10.51 -8.85 13.10
C HIS A 589 11.01 -7.78 14.06
N VAL A 590 12.32 -7.73 14.30
CA VAL A 590 13.00 -6.78 15.20
C VAL A 590 14.11 -6.05 14.45
N GLU A 591 14.62 -4.96 15.02
CA GLU A 591 15.67 -4.16 14.40
C GLU A 591 17.00 -4.89 14.50
N GLU A 592 17.59 -5.19 13.34
CA GLU A 592 18.87 -5.88 13.29
C GLU A 592 20.02 -4.94 13.70
N PRO A 593 21.10 -5.44 14.33
CA PRO A 593 22.22 -4.60 14.75
C PRO A 593 22.84 -3.76 13.61
N GLY A 594 22.91 -4.33 12.40
CA GLY A 594 23.38 -3.61 11.21
C GLY A 594 22.46 -2.44 10.84
N GLU A 595 21.14 -2.66 10.92
CA GLU A 595 20.12 -1.64 10.66
C GLU A 595 20.25 -0.45 11.62
N ARG A 596 20.49 -0.75 12.89
CA ARG A 596 20.60 0.22 13.98
C ARG A 596 21.81 1.14 13.84
N HIS A 597 23.01 0.57 13.69
CA HIS A 597 24.27 1.32 13.87
C HIS A 597 24.87 1.87 12.58
N GLY A 598 24.37 1.47 11.40
CA GLY A 598 24.98 1.83 10.11
C GLY A 598 26.30 1.09 9.86
N GLY A 599 26.72 0.97 8.59
CA GLY A 599 27.90 0.21 8.16
C GLY A 599 27.71 -0.51 6.82
N ALA A 600 28.75 -1.16 6.29
CA ALA A 600 28.70 -1.86 5.00
C ALA A 600 27.68 -3.02 4.94
N ASP A 601 27.25 -3.51 6.11
CA ASP A 601 26.19 -4.53 6.29
C ASP A 601 24.88 -3.92 6.85
N ALA A 602 24.67 -2.60 6.68
CA ALA A 602 23.62 -1.84 7.38
C ALA A 602 22.18 -2.30 7.09
N VAL A 603 21.91 -2.94 5.96
CA VAL A 603 20.62 -3.60 5.71
C VAL A 603 20.90 -4.85 4.88
N PRO A 604 20.95 -6.04 5.49
CA PRO A 604 21.18 -7.26 4.72
C PRO A 604 20.08 -7.43 3.66
N HIS A 605 20.45 -7.95 2.48
CA HIS A 605 19.56 -8.20 1.33
C HIS A 605 18.95 -6.97 0.62
N ASN A 606 19.46 -5.75 0.83
CA ASN A 606 19.03 -4.54 0.12
C ASN A 606 17.52 -4.23 0.29
N GLY A 607 16.96 -4.41 1.49
CA GLY A 607 15.57 -4.05 1.83
C GLY A 607 14.48 -4.94 1.19
N ARG A 608 14.87 -6.14 0.73
CA ARG A 608 13.93 -7.17 0.27
C ARG A 608 13.27 -7.87 1.45
N GLU A 609 12.06 -8.39 1.22
CA GLU A 609 11.35 -9.28 2.16
C GLU A 609 12.31 -10.36 2.70
N LYS A 610 12.35 -10.50 4.02
CA LYS A 610 13.17 -11.47 4.72
C LYS A 610 12.25 -12.16 5.72
N GLU A 611 12.15 -13.48 5.62
CA GLU A 611 11.61 -14.27 6.73
C GLU A 611 12.36 -13.87 8.02
N GLY A 612 11.64 -13.39 9.04
CA GLY A 612 12.23 -12.84 10.25
C GLY A 612 13.37 -13.70 10.79
N GLU A 613 14.48 -13.07 11.21
CA GLU A 613 15.68 -13.78 11.68
C GLU A 613 15.35 -14.82 12.77
N PHE A 614 14.43 -14.44 13.65
CA PHE A 614 13.93 -15.28 14.71
C PHE A 614 12.65 -15.96 14.25
N LYS A 615 12.76 -17.24 13.88
CA LYS A 615 11.62 -18.05 13.44
C LYS A 615 11.60 -19.43 14.06
N ALA A 616 10.40 -19.90 14.37
CA ALA A 616 10.15 -21.26 14.85
C ALA A 616 8.81 -21.73 14.29
N ARG A 617 8.65 -23.05 14.13
CA ARG A 617 7.40 -23.64 13.66
C ARG A 617 7.02 -24.87 14.47
N THR A 618 5.72 -25.13 14.55
CA THR A 618 5.19 -26.37 15.14
C THR A 618 5.49 -27.57 14.25
N LYS A 619 5.25 -28.77 14.78
CA LYS A 619 5.13 -29.98 13.96
C LYS A 619 4.02 -29.85 12.91
N THR A 620 4.19 -30.57 11.80
CA THR A 620 3.17 -30.71 10.75
C THR A 620 2.12 -31.74 11.16
N ILE A 621 0.84 -31.41 11.00
CA ILE A 621 -0.28 -32.36 11.15
C ILE A 621 -0.94 -32.55 9.79
N LYS A 622 -1.30 -33.79 9.42
CA LYS A 622 -1.79 -34.10 8.06
C LYS A 622 -3.31 -34.30 8.04
N GLY A 623 -3.92 -33.89 6.94
CA GLY A 623 -5.29 -34.26 6.55
C GLY A 623 -6.39 -33.60 7.38
N THR A 624 -6.16 -32.41 7.92
CA THR A 624 -7.09 -31.74 8.83
C THR A 624 -7.02 -30.22 8.72
N VAL A 625 -8.15 -29.54 8.97
CA VAL A 625 -8.23 -28.09 9.22
C VAL A 625 -8.33 -27.76 10.72
N ASP A 626 -8.35 -28.80 11.57
CA ASP A 626 -8.48 -28.74 13.02
C ASP A 626 -7.30 -29.43 13.74
N PRO A 627 -6.04 -28.98 13.54
CA PRO A 627 -4.86 -29.66 14.09
C PRO A 627 -4.74 -29.50 15.62
N ASP A 628 -4.37 -30.58 16.30
CA ASP A 628 -4.03 -30.62 17.74
C ASP A 628 -2.50 -30.64 17.93
N TYR A 629 -1.91 -29.49 18.25
CA TYR A 629 -0.47 -29.34 18.42
C TYR A 629 0.02 -29.82 19.78
N GLY A 630 -0.86 -29.95 20.77
CA GLY A 630 -0.52 -30.56 22.06
C GLY A 630 0.21 -29.63 23.04
N GLY A 631 0.08 -28.31 22.90
CA GLY A 631 0.81 -27.34 23.73
C GLY A 631 2.28 -27.24 23.34
N GLU A 632 2.59 -27.35 22.05
CA GLU A 632 3.96 -27.25 21.56
C GLU A 632 4.51 -25.83 21.78
N ILE A 633 5.69 -25.70 22.41
CA ILE A 633 6.24 -24.41 22.79
C ILE A 633 7.30 -23.97 21.78
N LEU A 634 7.03 -22.85 21.11
CA LEU A 634 7.99 -22.13 20.28
C LEU A 634 8.67 -21.05 21.15
N ARG A 635 9.97 -21.23 21.44
CA ARG A 635 10.73 -20.33 22.32
C ARG A 635 11.67 -19.43 21.53
N PHE A 636 11.73 -18.19 21.98
CA PHE A 636 12.61 -17.14 21.52
C PHE A 636 13.20 -16.48 22.76
N SER A 637 14.51 -16.43 22.88
CA SER A 637 15.16 -15.99 24.11
C SER A 637 16.27 -15.01 23.82
N ALA A 638 16.41 -14.01 24.70
CA ALA A 638 17.39 -12.95 24.64
C ALA A 638 17.46 -12.24 23.27
N ILE A 639 16.30 -11.95 22.68
CA ILE A 639 16.23 -11.14 21.46
C ILE A 639 16.50 -9.69 21.84
N ASP A 640 17.69 -9.20 21.54
CA ASP A 640 18.07 -7.81 21.78
C ASP A 640 17.46 -6.88 20.72
N GLY A 641 17.49 -5.57 21.00
CA GLY A 641 17.18 -4.56 20.00
C GLY A 641 15.70 -4.30 19.77
N VAL A 642 14.86 -4.67 20.75
CA VAL A 642 13.41 -4.59 20.61
C VAL A 642 12.92 -3.20 20.95
N VAL A 643 12.32 -2.55 19.96
CA VAL A 643 11.41 -1.41 20.14
C VAL A 643 10.01 -1.93 19.87
N GLU A 644 9.21 -2.11 20.92
CA GLU A 644 7.91 -2.81 20.82
C GLU A 644 6.97 -2.20 19.78
N GLU A 645 6.96 -0.87 19.67
CA GLU A 645 6.14 -0.11 18.71
C GLU A 645 6.61 -0.25 17.25
N LEU A 646 7.78 -0.85 17.01
CA LEU A 646 8.40 -1.07 15.69
C LEU A 646 8.86 -2.52 15.49
N SER A 647 8.29 -3.44 16.29
CA SER A 647 8.60 -4.87 16.24
C SER A 647 7.31 -5.67 16.16
N PHE A 648 7.35 -6.79 15.43
CA PHE A 648 6.15 -7.55 15.09
C PHE A 648 6.34 -9.04 15.31
N LEU A 649 5.29 -9.71 15.77
CA LEU A 649 5.16 -11.16 15.78
C LEU A 649 4.17 -11.56 14.68
N ARG A 650 4.64 -12.31 13.69
CA ARG A 650 3.85 -12.78 12.56
C ARG A 650 3.61 -14.28 12.70
N PHE A 651 2.34 -14.66 12.64
CA PHE A 651 1.89 -16.05 12.59
C PHE A 651 1.50 -16.38 11.16
N THR A 652 2.02 -17.47 10.62
CA THR A 652 1.54 -18.03 9.35
C THR A 652 1.20 -19.49 9.53
N VAL A 653 0.05 -19.87 9.01
CA VAL A 653 -0.31 -21.26 8.78
C VAL A 653 0.04 -21.60 7.33
N ARG A 654 0.85 -22.63 7.14
CA ARG A 654 1.29 -23.05 5.80
C ARG A 654 1.04 -24.54 5.57
N ASP A 655 0.86 -24.91 4.30
CA ASP A 655 0.80 -26.31 3.88
C ASP A 655 2.20 -26.86 3.61
N ASP A 656 2.58 -27.94 4.32
CA ASP A 656 3.89 -28.61 4.20
C ASP A 656 3.97 -29.47 2.93
N GLU A 657 4.32 -28.83 1.82
CA GLU A 657 4.36 -29.43 0.49
C GLU A 657 5.78 -29.67 -0.02
N LEU A 658 5.90 -30.49 -1.07
CA LEU A 658 7.18 -30.67 -1.77
C LEU A 658 7.49 -29.42 -2.60
N GLY A 659 8.26 -28.49 -2.04
CA GLY A 659 8.72 -27.30 -2.74
C GLY A 659 8.56 -26.05 -1.90
N ARG A 660 7.64 -25.16 -2.30
CA ARG A 660 7.30 -23.95 -1.57
C ARG A 660 6.01 -24.21 -0.81
N ASP A 661 6.05 -23.99 0.50
CA ASP A 661 4.88 -24.13 1.35
C ASP A 661 3.90 -22.99 1.10
N ASP A 662 2.68 -23.33 0.69
CA ASP A 662 1.65 -22.35 0.37
C ASP A 662 1.02 -21.76 1.64
N LEU A 663 0.69 -20.47 1.57
CA LEU A 663 0.08 -19.74 2.67
C LEU A 663 -1.41 -20.06 2.74
N ALA A 664 -1.82 -20.68 3.84
CA ALA A 664 -3.22 -20.94 4.16
C ALA A 664 -3.87 -19.75 4.85
N ALA A 665 -3.22 -19.27 5.91
CA ALA A 665 -3.75 -18.24 6.79
C ALA A 665 -2.65 -17.54 7.58
N TRP A 666 -2.96 -16.40 8.19
CA TRP A 666 -1.99 -15.62 8.95
C TRP A 666 -2.63 -14.68 9.98
N ALA A 667 -1.79 -14.17 10.87
CA ALA A 667 -2.07 -13.03 11.73
C ALA A 667 -0.75 -12.27 11.98
N CYS A 668 -0.80 -10.95 12.18
CA CYS A 668 0.38 -10.16 12.50
C CYS A 668 0.07 -9.20 13.66
N VAL A 669 0.97 -9.17 14.66
CA VAL A 669 0.75 -8.44 15.91
C VAL A 669 1.97 -7.58 16.21
N ARG A 670 1.77 -6.27 16.39
CA ARG A 670 2.82 -5.38 16.91
C ARG A 670 3.09 -5.71 18.37
N LEU A 671 4.36 -5.75 18.79
CA LEU A 671 4.72 -6.30 20.10
C LEU A 671 4.15 -5.50 21.27
N ASP A 672 3.99 -4.18 21.15
CA ASP A 672 3.32 -3.33 22.16
C ASP A 672 1.82 -3.65 22.33
N ARG A 673 1.24 -4.37 21.37
CA ARG A 673 -0.16 -4.87 21.38
C ARG A 673 -0.26 -6.37 21.64
N LEU A 674 0.86 -7.09 21.71
CA LEU A 674 0.88 -8.53 21.98
C LEU A 674 0.53 -8.79 23.45
N ARG A 675 -0.59 -9.46 23.70
CA ARG A 675 -1.06 -9.78 25.06
C ARG A 675 -0.53 -11.13 25.54
N ALA A 676 -0.20 -11.22 26.83
CA ALA A 676 0.24 -12.43 27.50
C ALA A 676 -0.96 -13.33 27.90
N GLY A 677 -0.69 -14.57 28.31
CA GLY A 677 -1.70 -15.52 28.78
C GLY A 677 -2.39 -16.32 27.69
N TYR A 678 -3.51 -16.96 28.02
CA TYR A 678 -4.30 -17.76 27.08
C TYR A 678 -5.08 -16.85 26.14
N ARG A 679 -4.79 -16.92 24.85
CA ARG A 679 -5.36 -16.04 23.82
C ARG A 679 -5.88 -16.82 22.63
N ILE A 680 -6.88 -16.26 21.98
CA ILE A 680 -7.34 -16.71 20.66
C ILE A 680 -6.71 -15.83 19.59
N ILE A 681 -6.05 -16.48 18.63
CA ILE A 681 -5.66 -15.86 17.36
C ILE A 681 -6.81 -16.08 16.40
N ARG A 682 -7.38 -14.99 15.87
CA ARG A 682 -8.32 -15.03 14.75
C ARG A 682 -7.51 -14.90 13.47
N LEU A 683 -7.63 -15.88 12.60
CA LEU A 683 -6.83 -15.97 11.39
C LEU A 683 -7.49 -15.21 10.24
N LEU A 684 -6.67 -14.50 9.48
CA LEU A 684 -7.00 -14.04 8.14
C LEU A 684 -6.59 -15.12 7.14
N ASP A 685 -7.33 -15.25 6.04
CA ASP A 685 -6.97 -16.19 4.97
C ASP A 685 -5.76 -15.69 4.14
N GLY A 686 -5.30 -16.51 3.19
CA GLY A 686 -4.20 -16.17 2.29
C GLY A 686 -4.42 -14.93 1.41
N LYS A 687 -5.62 -14.33 1.40
CA LYS A 687 -5.97 -13.08 0.70
C LYS A 687 -6.33 -11.95 1.66
N GLY A 688 -6.02 -12.11 2.95
CA GLY A 688 -6.25 -11.12 3.98
C GLY A 688 -7.73 -10.90 4.33
N MET A 689 -8.62 -11.84 3.99
CA MET A 689 -10.02 -11.80 4.39
C MET A 689 -10.20 -12.40 5.78
N GLU A 690 -11.19 -11.90 6.53
CA GLU A 690 -11.64 -12.58 7.75
C GLU A 690 -12.02 -14.05 7.48
N SER A 691 -11.66 -14.93 8.40
CA SER A 691 -12.00 -16.35 8.35
C SER A 691 -12.52 -16.85 9.70
N ASP A 692 -13.13 -18.03 9.67
CA ASP A 692 -13.55 -18.74 10.89
C ASP A 692 -12.38 -19.43 11.62
N GLY A 693 -11.16 -19.32 11.07
CA GLY A 693 -9.98 -19.98 11.58
C GLY A 693 -9.53 -19.42 12.93
N LEU A 694 -9.42 -20.28 13.94
CA LEU A 694 -8.90 -19.90 15.25
C LEU A 694 -7.68 -20.71 15.64
N VAL A 695 -6.80 -20.11 16.44
CA VAL A 695 -5.71 -20.82 17.15
C VAL A 695 -5.76 -20.46 18.62
N LEU A 696 -5.77 -21.47 19.50
CA LEU A 696 -5.57 -21.27 20.93
C LEU A 696 -4.08 -21.34 21.25
N VAL A 697 -3.57 -20.27 21.85
CA VAL A 697 -2.19 -20.18 22.30
C VAL A 697 -2.11 -19.71 23.74
N LYS A 698 -0.98 -19.96 24.39
CA LYS A 698 -0.58 -19.23 25.60
C LYS A 698 0.71 -18.47 25.33
N ILE A 699 0.69 -17.17 25.58
CA ILE A 699 1.81 -16.27 25.36
C ILE A 699 2.50 -15.97 26.69
N SER A 700 3.81 -16.22 26.76
CA SER A 700 4.68 -15.72 27.83
C SER A 700 5.65 -14.72 27.25
N LYS A 701 5.54 -13.45 27.66
CA LYS A 701 6.35 -12.35 27.15
C LYS A 701 7.01 -11.62 28.31
N SER A 702 8.33 -11.46 28.25
CA SER A 702 9.10 -10.65 29.18
C SER A 702 9.96 -9.67 28.39
N ILE A 703 9.97 -8.41 28.81
CA ILE A 703 10.82 -7.37 28.23
C ILE A 703 11.57 -6.69 29.37
N TYR A 704 12.89 -6.62 29.22
CA TYR A 704 13.81 -6.10 30.23
C TYR A 704 14.92 -5.29 29.56
N ASP A 705 15.58 -4.47 30.35
CA ASP A 705 16.71 -3.69 29.86
C ASP A 705 17.93 -4.59 29.61
N CYS A 706 18.70 -4.20 28.60
CA CYS A 706 19.94 -4.86 28.19
C CYS A 706 21.00 -4.87 29.30
#